data_AF-A0A7X7N7K8-F1
#
_entry.id   AF-A0A7X7N7K8-F1
#
_cell.length_a   1.000
_cell.length_b   1.000
_cell.length_c   1.000
_cell.angle_alpha   90.00
_cell.angle_beta   90.00
_cell.angle_gamma   90.00
#
_symmetry.space_group_name_H-M   'P 1'
#
loop_
_entity.id
_entity.type
_entity.pdbx_description
1 polymer ?
#
loop_
_entity_poly.entity_id
_entity_poly.type
_entity_poly.pdbx_seq_one_letter_code
_entity_poly.pdbx_strand_id
1 'polypeptide(L)'
;MFRRMFLLSALPFVIHALPPQPAEFSGNFCDSFKTAFQGLVTESASHSDFTLPSKGTKILVWSHAGQKQDPQSPEDIQALLKFVQDGGLFFLCSAVPTQAFQGKDVFDVSPGADLLGAKNYVYNNPKAELHGAAKQLFTPKNNPYANMEYNNPGLGGLSSMVVLMGTDTVAKLGVNRIGAGAVIYSSDVPNNPQYAEALRKLLTTLLEPNGLQRLFPAQSSNRAVTVGGKVLHLALASDSMKSPLNDLLPKLLETDNFAPIIGEPSLLIHVGRTAYVNSLGLDFDSLHPYGYYIVMRDGRNLVLAGKNNAGTNYAVIDFLKRYLGYRRFLGTAELNEIIPKRQQLVLPAKLEFREEPDIHSYILAWGGEAAVFGRNSRLTCQATHALDSLVPPAQYGESNPEFYPMINGKRVKVVDGKIDGPWNPCVTNPDLPKLVARYADEYFSKHPDNLGLPMGVNDGGGDCQCPNCKAELERTGNQYARFYNRAGAVLAEKYPDKLISFIAYGAASTQSPKGVKMQPNVLVEITGMGRVGAYGLFPAWGDCGIKNFGLYDYLYTFGNGYVIPRYYPRAMASAWKEAKKEYNLQTMWMELYTATGVFDAARQYVLDEVAWNMDVDVEALLDDFFSSMYQEAALPVKRFFDLHEQVFMRQKNWKRPINGWQKFSQMDEYTWEDLQKMEQELDIASKIKLQELPRKRLEA
;
A
#
# COMPACT_ATOMS: atom_id res chain seq x y z
N MET A 1 -52.11 46.10 14.34
CA MET A 1 -53.34 46.26 15.14
C MET A 1 -54.43 45.40 14.49
N PHE A 2 -54.81 44.28 15.13
CA PHE A 2 -56.08 43.51 15.05
C PHE A 2 -56.73 43.15 13.68
N ARG A 3 -57.39 42.01 13.45
CA ARG A 3 -57.55 40.64 14.02
C ARG A 3 -58.62 39.94 13.16
N ARG A 4 -58.72 38.60 13.27
CA ARG A 4 -59.80 37.66 12.82
C ARG A 4 -59.64 37.12 11.40
N MET A 5 -59.93 35.85 11.08
CA MET A 5 -60.43 34.67 11.81
C MET A 5 -60.25 33.51 10.81
N PHE A 6 -59.82 32.31 11.23
CA PHE A 6 -60.41 31.02 10.83
C PHE A 6 -59.67 29.90 11.58
N LEU A 7 -60.31 29.40 12.64
CA LEU A 7 -60.01 28.12 13.27
C LEU A 7 -61.00 27.11 12.67
N LEU A 8 -60.50 26.15 11.90
CA LEU A 8 -61.21 24.93 11.57
C LEU A 8 -60.47 23.78 12.26
N SER A 9 -61.21 23.09 13.12
CA SER A 9 -60.82 21.94 13.91
C SER A 9 -60.37 20.77 13.01
N ALA A 10 -59.11 20.38 13.14
CA ALA A 10 -58.63 19.08 12.67
C ALA A 10 -58.94 18.03 13.75
N LEU A 11 -59.86 17.11 13.47
CA LEU A 11 -59.99 15.87 14.23
C LEU A 11 -58.78 14.97 13.92
N PRO A 12 -58.14 14.35 14.92
CA PRO A 12 -57.11 13.36 14.67
C PRO A 12 -57.79 12.07 14.19
N PHE A 13 -57.47 11.64 12.96
CA PHE A 13 -57.71 10.27 12.53
C PHE A 13 -56.86 9.34 13.40
N VAL A 14 -57.48 8.73 14.40
CA VAL A 14 -56.89 7.60 15.11
C VAL A 14 -56.99 6.39 14.19
N ILE A 15 -55.94 6.17 13.38
CA ILE A 15 -55.73 4.91 12.68
C ILE A 15 -55.53 3.85 13.77
N HIS A 16 -56.57 3.07 14.04
CA HIS A 16 -56.41 1.85 14.83
C HIS A 16 -55.49 0.93 14.04
N ALA A 17 -54.31 0.62 14.60
CA ALA A 17 -53.45 -0.40 14.06
C ALA A 17 -54.23 -1.72 14.01
N LEU A 18 -54.54 -2.19 12.80
CA LEU A 18 -55.09 -3.52 12.60
C LEU A 18 -54.09 -4.53 13.20
N PRO A 19 -54.56 -5.58 13.90
CA PRO A 19 -53.67 -6.63 14.37
C PRO A 19 -52.91 -7.22 13.17
N PRO A 20 -51.60 -7.52 13.31
CA PRO A 20 -50.81 -8.05 12.21
C PRO A 20 -51.46 -9.30 11.66
N GLN A 21 -51.66 -9.37 10.33
CA GLN A 21 -52.12 -10.60 9.70
C GLN A 21 -51.09 -11.70 9.95
N PRO A 22 -51.52 -12.95 10.19
CA PRO A 22 -50.58 -14.03 10.47
C PRO A 22 -49.69 -14.26 9.24
N ALA A 23 -48.38 -14.39 9.49
CA ALA A 23 -47.39 -14.60 8.44
C ALA A 23 -47.23 -16.09 8.13
N GLU A 24 -46.81 -16.41 6.91
CA GLU A 24 -46.58 -17.80 6.48
C GLU A 24 -45.19 -18.27 6.92
N PHE A 25 -45.16 -19.22 7.86
CA PHE A 25 -43.94 -19.81 8.39
C PHE A 25 -43.70 -21.20 7.77
N SER A 26 -42.44 -21.54 7.53
CA SER A 26 -41.99 -22.90 7.17
C SER A 26 -40.71 -23.26 7.93
N GLY A 27 -40.45 -24.55 8.13
CA GLY A 27 -39.18 -25.05 8.68
C GLY A 27 -39.30 -25.94 9.92
N ASN A 28 -38.30 -25.83 10.79
CA ASN A 28 -38.05 -26.69 11.95
C ASN A 28 -38.33 -25.88 13.24
N PHE A 29 -39.49 -26.15 13.84
CA PHE A 29 -40.01 -25.41 15.00
C PHE A 29 -40.03 -26.28 16.26
N CYS A 30 -39.40 -25.81 17.34
CA CYS A 30 -39.61 -26.37 18.66
C CYS A 30 -40.94 -25.88 19.27
N ASP A 31 -41.49 -26.64 20.21
CA ASP A 31 -42.78 -26.32 20.85
C ASP A 31 -42.79 -24.94 21.52
N SER A 32 -41.66 -24.54 22.11
CA SER A 32 -41.50 -23.22 22.72
C SER A 32 -41.59 -22.09 21.70
N PHE A 33 -41.04 -22.29 20.50
CA PHE A 33 -41.17 -21.33 19.40
C PHE A 33 -42.64 -21.23 18.95
N LYS A 34 -43.30 -22.38 18.73
CA LYS A 34 -44.73 -22.39 18.35
C LYS A 34 -45.60 -21.66 19.37
N THR A 35 -45.32 -21.88 20.66
CA THR A 35 -46.02 -21.23 21.77
C THR A 35 -45.76 -19.72 21.79
N ALA A 36 -44.50 -19.29 21.71
CA ALA A 36 -44.12 -17.89 21.77
C ALA A 36 -44.73 -17.03 20.66
N PHE A 37 -44.85 -17.59 19.45
CA PHE A 37 -45.36 -16.89 18.28
C PHE A 37 -46.80 -17.26 17.92
N GLN A 38 -47.54 -17.89 18.84
CA GLN A 38 -48.95 -18.24 18.64
C GLN A 38 -49.77 -17.01 18.22
N GLY A 39 -50.59 -17.17 17.17
CA GLY A 39 -51.40 -16.10 16.59
C GLY A 39 -50.67 -15.17 15.60
N LEU A 40 -49.35 -15.27 15.48
CA LEU A 40 -48.57 -14.61 14.40
C LEU A 40 -48.22 -15.58 13.27
N VAL A 41 -48.35 -16.88 13.51
CA VAL A 41 -47.92 -17.95 12.63
C VAL A 41 -49.14 -18.56 11.92
N THR A 42 -49.09 -18.61 10.59
CA THR A 42 -49.83 -19.60 9.78
C THR A 42 -48.81 -20.62 9.28
N GLU A 43 -48.92 -21.86 9.76
CA GLU A 43 -47.99 -22.94 9.39
C GLU A 43 -48.24 -23.35 7.94
N SER A 44 -47.26 -23.09 7.08
CA SER A 44 -47.29 -23.57 5.68
C SER A 44 -46.67 -24.96 5.56
N ALA A 45 -45.65 -25.28 6.38
CA ALA A 45 -45.09 -26.62 6.56
C ALA A 45 -44.23 -26.70 7.83
N SER A 46 -44.26 -27.83 8.56
CA SER A 46 -43.43 -28.09 9.76
C SER A 46 -42.64 -29.39 9.55
N HIS A 47 -41.34 -29.36 9.77
CA HIS A 47 -40.43 -30.47 9.45
C HIS A 47 -39.52 -30.81 10.64
N SER A 48 -39.11 -32.09 10.71
CA SER A 48 -38.16 -32.59 11.72
C SER A 48 -36.70 -32.21 11.44
N ASP A 49 -36.39 -31.82 10.20
CA ASP A 49 -35.05 -31.49 9.70
C ASP A 49 -34.97 -30.08 9.12
N PHE A 50 -33.75 -29.61 8.88
CA PHE A 50 -33.52 -28.38 8.13
C PHE A 50 -34.06 -28.52 6.71
N THR A 51 -35.00 -27.65 6.34
CA THR A 51 -35.60 -27.61 5.01
C THR A 51 -35.42 -26.25 4.38
N LEU A 52 -35.29 -26.24 3.05
CA LEU A 52 -35.38 -25.02 2.25
C LEU A 52 -36.79 -24.42 2.30
N PRO A 53 -36.93 -23.11 2.07
CA PRO A 53 -38.24 -22.44 2.09
C PRO A 53 -39.14 -22.95 0.95
N SER A 54 -40.38 -23.27 1.28
CA SER A 54 -41.43 -23.63 0.32
C SER A 54 -41.99 -22.40 -0.39
N LYS A 55 -42.69 -22.61 -1.52
CA LYS A 55 -43.36 -21.51 -2.24
C LYS A 55 -44.37 -20.81 -1.33
N GLY A 56 -44.25 -19.48 -1.20
CA GLY A 56 -45.13 -18.66 -0.34
C GLY A 56 -44.53 -18.34 1.04
N THR A 57 -43.53 -19.09 1.49
CA THR A 57 -42.86 -18.86 2.78
C THR A 57 -42.36 -17.41 2.88
N LYS A 58 -42.72 -16.73 3.98
CA LYS A 58 -42.21 -15.39 4.33
C LYS A 58 -41.20 -15.44 5.46
N ILE A 59 -41.37 -16.39 6.37
CA ILE A 59 -40.46 -16.61 7.49
C ILE A 59 -40.02 -18.07 7.51
N LEU A 60 -38.73 -18.31 7.35
CA LEU A 60 -38.11 -19.61 7.56
C LEU A 60 -37.57 -19.64 9.00
N VAL A 61 -37.83 -20.71 9.75
CA VAL A 61 -37.33 -20.84 11.11
C VAL A 61 -36.63 -22.18 11.30
N TRP A 62 -35.41 -22.14 11.81
CA TRP A 62 -34.72 -23.30 12.36
C TRP A 62 -34.39 -23.04 13.82
N SER A 63 -35.16 -23.68 14.70
CA SER A 63 -35.15 -23.39 16.15
C SER A 63 -34.64 -24.54 17.00
N HIS A 64 -34.43 -25.73 16.44
CA HIS A 64 -33.73 -26.83 17.07
C HIS A 64 -32.86 -27.59 16.06
N ALA A 65 -31.99 -28.45 16.57
CA ALA A 65 -31.13 -29.30 15.75
C ALA A 65 -31.95 -30.24 14.84
N GLY A 66 -31.56 -30.38 13.59
CA GLY A 66 -32.13 -31.39 12.70
C GLY A 66 -31.79 -32.82 13.15
N GLN A 67 -32.60 -33.80 12.77
CA GLN A 67 -32.28 -35.21 12.93
C GLN A 67 -31.11 -35.66 12.04
N LYS A 68 -30.95 -35.05 10.87
CA LYS A 68 -29.79 -35.23 10.00
C LYS A 68 -28.61 -34.40 10.52
N GLN A 69 -27.46 -35.03 10.69
CA GLN A 69 -26.27 -34.39 11.27
C GLN A 69 -25.41 -33.64 10.25
N ASP A 70 -25.63 -33.84 8.95
CA ASP A 70 -24.83 -33.19 7.92
C ASP A 70 -25.15 -31.69 7.80
N PRO A 71 -24.13 -30.83 7.66
CA PRO A 71 -24.34 -29.41 7.37
C PRO A 71 -24.97 -29.20 5.99
N GLN A 72 -25.50 -28.01 5.78
CA GLN A 72 -26.12 -27.64 4.51
C GLN A 72 -25.11 -27.62 3.36
N SER A 73 -25.53 -28.07 2.18
CA SER A 73 -24.69 -28.01 0.99
C SER A 73 -24.46 -26.54 0.57
N PRO A 74 -23.39 -26.23 -0.19
CA PRO A 74 -23.20 -24.91 -0.77
C PRO A 74 -24.41 -24.43 -1.59
N GLU A 75 -25.09 -25.34 -2.29
CA GLU A 75 -26.30 -25.06 -3.06
C GLU A 75 -27.48 -24.67 -2.15
N ASP A 76 -27.66 -25.37 -1.03
CA ASP A 76 -28.70 -25.04 -0.04
C ASP A 76 -28.43 -23.69 0.61
N ILE A 77 -27.18 -23.41 0.97
CA ILE A 77 -26.75 -22.11 1.51
C ILE A 77 -27.06 -20.99 0.53
N GLN A 78 -26.79 -21.19 -0.77
CA GLN A 78 -27.13 -20.22 -1.81
C GLN A 78 -28.65 -20.04 -1.96
N ALA A 79 -29.44 -21.11 -1.86
CA ALA A 79 -30.89 -21.03 -1.90
C ALA A 79 -31.46 -20.23 -0.71
N LEU A 80 -30.91 -20.43 0.50
CA LEU A 80 -31.25 -19.66 1.69
C LEU A 80 -30.87 -18.19 1.53
N LEU A 81 -29.66 -17.92 1.01
CA LEU A 81 -29.21 -16.56 0.74
C LEU A 81 -30.15 -15.84 -0.21
N LYS A 82 -30.54 -16.50 -1.30
CA LYS A 82 -31.50 -15.99 -2.26
C LYS A 82 -32.86 -15.70 -1.62
N PHE A 83 -33.36 -16.61 -0.79
CA PHE A 83 -34.62 -16.41 -0.06
C PHE A 83 -34.59 -15.15 0.80
N VAL A 84 -33.51 -14.95 1.56
CA VAL A 84 -33.36 -13.75 2.40
C VAL A 84 -33.23 -12.49 1.53
N GLN A 85 -32.43 -12.53 0.47
CA GLN A 85 -32.28 -11.41 -0.47
C GLN A 85 -33.61 -10.96 -1.06
N ASP A 86 -34.48 -11.92 -1.41
CA ASP A 86 -35.79 -11.68 -2.03
C ASP A 86 -36.87 -11.23 -1.02
N GLY A 87 -36.52 -11.00 0.25
CA GLY A 87 -37.42 -10.44 1.27
C GLY A 87 -37.79 -11.39 2.41
N GLY A 88 -37.28 -12.63 2.39
CA GLY A 88 -37.52 -13.61 3.44
C GLY A 88 -36.86 -13.24 4.77
N LEU A 89 -37.53 -13.56 5.87
CA LEU A 89 -36.90 -13.54 7.19
C LEU A 89 -36.46 -14.96 7.56
N PHE A 90 -35.19 -15.13 7.91
CA PHE A 90 -34.65 -16.42 8.32
C PHE A 90 -34.23 -16.38 9.79
N PHE A 91 -34.95 -17.12 10.63
CA PHE A 91 -34.77 -17.11 12.08
C PHE A 91 -34.00 -18.35 12.53
N LEU A 92 -32.90 -18.15 13.26
CA LEU A 92 -32.02 -19.19 13.79
C LEU A 92 -31.94 -19.07 15.32
N CYS A 93 -32.03 -20.20 16.02
CA CYS A 93 -31.89 -20.23 17.49
C CYS A 93 -30.75 -21.14 17.96
N SER A 94 -30.18 -20.81 19.13
CA SER A 94 -29.28 -21.65 19.90
C SER A 94 -28.09 -22.17 19.08
N ALA A 95 -27.79 -23.46 19.17
CA ALA A 95 -26.68 -24.12 18.48
C ALA A 95 -26.99 -24.50 17.02
N VAL A 96 -28.14 -24.10 16.45
CA VAL A 96 -28.47 -24.43 15.05
C VAL A 96 -27.35 -24.03 14.07
N PRO A 97 -26.69 -22.86 14.18
CA PRO A 97 -25.61 -22.52 13.26
C PRO A 97 -24.45 -23.52 13.25
N THR A 98 -24.13 -24.16 14.38
CA THR A 98 -23.01 -25.10 14.48
C THR A 98 -23.28 -26.42 13.76
N GLN A 99 -24.55 -26.81 13.64
CA GLN A 99 -24.95 -27.98 12.86
C GLN A 99 -25.19 -27.62 11.40
N ALA A 100 -25.88 -26.50 11.13
CA ALA A 100 -26.31 -26.15 9.78
C ALA A 100 -25.17 -25.64 8.89
N PHE A 101 -24.15 -25.00 9.46
CA PHE A 101 -23.09 -24.32 8.70
C PHE A 101 -21.69 -24.74 9.13
N GLN A 102 -21.53 -25.96 9.64
CA GLN A 102 -20.26 -26.46 10.16
C GLN A 102 -19.15 -26.43 9.11
N GLY A 103 -18.02 -25.81 9.45
CA GLY A 103 -16.80 -25.75 8.67
C GLY A 103 -15.75 -26.74 9.16
N LYS A 104 -14.55 -26.25 9.47
CA LYS A 104 -13.40 -27.07 9.90
C LYS A 104 -13.66 -27.82 11.20
N ASP A 105 -14.46 -27.23 12.09
CA ASP A 105 -14.93 -27.81 13.34
C ASP A 105 -16.33 -27.26 13.69
N VAL A 106 -16.90 -27.71 14.80
CA VAL A 106 -18.25 -27.34 15.25
C VAL A 106 -18.39 -25.86 15.65
N PHE A 107 -17.30 -25.14 15.87
CA PHE A 107 -17.31 -23.70 16.18
C PHE A 107 -17.06 -22.84 14.95
N ASP A 108 -16.47 -23.39 13.90
CA ASP A 108 -16.32 -22.73 12.61
C ASP A 108 -17.65 -22.75 11.85
N VAL A 109 -18.30 -21.58 11.75
CA VAL A 109 -19.53 -21.40 10.97
C VAL A 109 -19.28 -20.56 9.70
N SER A 110 -18.01 -20.45 9.29
CA SER A 110 -17.61 -19.67 8.11
C SER A 110 -18.25 -20.09 6.78
N PRO A 111 -18.67 -21.36 6.55
CA PRO A 111 -19.48 -21.71 5.38
C PRO A 111 -20.77 -20.89 5.25
N GLY A 112 -21.36 -20.49 6.37
CA GLY A 112 -22.58 -19.68 6.42
C GLY A 112 -22.33 -18.18 6.60
N ALA A 113 -21.09 -17.70 6.47
CA ALA A 113 -20.72 -16.34 6.91
C ALA A 113 -21.52 -15.22 6.23
N ASP A 114 -21.86 -15.36 4.95
CA ASP A 114 -22.63 -14.35 4.22
C ASP A 114 -24.08 -14.26 4.71
N LEU A 115 -24.67 -15.40 5.12
CA LEU A 115 -25.99 -15.45 5.74
C LEU A 115 -25.95 -14.93 7.18
N LEU A 116 -25.02 -15.46 7.98
CA LEU A 116 -24.95 -15.21 9.42
C LEU A 116 -24.37 -13.83 9.75
N GLY A 117 -23.54 -13.25 8.87
CA GLY A 117 -22.76 -12.07 9.19
C GLY A 117 -21.74 -12.32 10.31
N ALA A 118 -21.28 -13.57 10.45
CA ALA A 118 -20.39 -14.06 11.49
C ALA A 118 -19.64 -15.31 11.03
N LYS A 119 -18.47 -15.61 11.61
CA LYS A 119 -17.62 -16.75 11.20
C LYS A 119 -17.42 -17.81 12.28
N ASN A 120 -17.68 -17.48 13.55
CA ASN A 120 -17.40 -18.35 14.68
C ASN A 120 -18.63 -18.50 15.58
N TYR A 121 -18.70 -19.61 16.28
CA TYR A 121 -19.61 -19.85 17.41
C TYR A 121 -18.79 -19.89 18.70
N VAL A 122 -19.08 -19.01 19.65
CA VAL A 122 -18.23 -18.77 20.83
C VAL A 122 -18.96 -18.98 22.14
N TYR A 123 -18.32 -19.64 23.11
CA TYR A 123 -18.90 -19.92 24.44
C TYR A 123 -18.45 -18.96 25.56
N ASN A 124 -17.27 -18.35 25.42
CA ASN A 124 -16.72 -17.47 26.45
C ASN A 124 -17.09 -16.01 26.15
N ASN A 125 -18.28 -15.58 26.57
CA ASN A 125 -18.84 -14.28 26.23
C ASN A 125 -19.26 -13.51 27.50
N PRO A 126 -18.72 -12.31 27.77
CA PRO A 126 -19.04 -11.54 28.97
C PRO A 126 -20.49 -10.99 28.97
N LYS A 127 -20.84 -10.27 30.03
CA LYS A 127 -22.17 -9.69 30.26
C LYS A 127 -22.69 -8.97 29.01
N ALA A 128 -23.85 -9.41 28.51
CA ALA A 128 -24.47 -8.86 27.32
C ALA A 128 -25.19 -7.54 27.62
N GLU A 129 -25.00 -6.56 26.75
CA GLU A 129 -25.67 -5.26 26.82
C GLU A 129 -26.61 -5.03 25.64
N LEU A 130 -27.56 -4.08 25.77
CA LEU A 130 -28.42 -3.64 24.66
C LEU A 130 -27.66 -2.67 23.75
N HIS A 131 -27.69 -2.90 22.45
CA HIS A 131 -26.97 -2.10 21.44
C HIS A 131 -27.91 -1.50 20.40
N GLY A 132 -27.59 -0.28 19.93
CA GLY A 132 -28.25 0.36 18.77
C GLY A 132 -29.79 0.26 18.76
N ALA A 133 -30.34 -0.36 17.71
CA ALA A 133 -31.78 -0.55 17.50
C ALA A 133 -32.47 -1.30 18.64
N ALA A 134 -31.74 -2.11 19.40
CA ALA A 134 -32.27 -2.82 20.57
C ALA A 134 -32.75 -1.85 21.66
N LYS A 135 -32.15 -0.66 21.79
CA LYS A 135 -32.58 0.37 22.75
C LYS A 135 -33.93 1.00 22.38
N GLN A 136 -34.34 0.90 21.12
CA GLN A 136 -35.66 1.33 20.63
C GLN A 136 -36.70 0.22 20.79
N LEU A 137 -36.26 -1.03 20.63
CA LEU A 137 -37.11 -2.22 20.73
C LEU A 137 -37.36 -2.65 22.17
N PHE A 138 -36.35 -2.58 23.02
CA PHE A 138 -36.34 -3.13 24.37
C PHE A 138 -36.02 -2.03 25.40
N THR A 139 -36.71 -2.11 26.52
CA THR A 139 -36.55 -1.35 27.76
C THR A 139 -35.86 -2.24 28.80
N PRO A 140 -35.31 -1.69 29.89
CA PRO A 140 -34.78 -2.52 30.98
C PRO A 140 -35.78 -3.54 31.53
N LYS A 141 -37.09 -3.26 31.47
CA LYS A 141 -38.16 -4.12 31.99
C LYS A 141 -38.56 -5.26 31.05
N ASN A 142 -38.27 -5.16 29.76
CA ASN A 142 -38.47 -6.23 28.77
C ASN A 142 -37.15 -6.57 28.07
N ASN A 143 -36.02 -6.33 28.75
CA ASN A 143 -34.72 -6.79 28.31
C ASN A 143 -34.71 -8.31 28.45
N PRO A 144 -34.66 -9.04 27.34
CA PRO A 144 -34.89 -10.47 27.36
C PRO A 144 -33.69 -11.24 27.95
N TYR A 145 -32.53 -10.61 28.11
CA TYR A 145 -31.33 -11.19 28.72
C TYR A 145 -31.01 -10.67 30.13
N ALA A 146 -31.86 -9.85 30.75
CA ALA A 146 -31.58 -9.27 32.08
C ALA A 146 -31.34 -10.32 33.17
N ASN A 147 -31.89 -11.53 33.00
CA ASN A 147 -31.85 -12.63 33.97
C ASN A 147 -31.26 -13.94 33.39
N MET A 148 -30.63 -13.90 32.22
CA MET A 148 -30.00 -15.09 31.61
C MET A 148 -28.57 -15.29 32.11
N GLU A 149 -28.14 -16.56 32.19
CA GLU A 149 -26.76 -16.89 32.57
C GLU A 149 -25.74 -16.30 31.58
N TYR A 150 -24.64 -15.78 32.12
CA TYR A 150 -23.64 -15.06 31.35
C TYR A 150 -22.93 -15.94 30.30
N ASN A 151 -22.91 -17.27 30.48
CA ASN A 151 -22.19 -18.24 29.64
C ASN A 151 -22.96 -18.78 28.42
N ASN A 152 -24.10 -18.18 28.04
CA ASN A 152 -24.75 -18.58 26.78
C ASN A 152 -23.85 -18.26 25.56
N PRO A 153 -23.72 -19.20 24.61
CA PRO A 153 -22.88 -19.02 23.43
C PRO A 153 -23.45 -17.97 22.47
N GLY A 154 -22.65 -17.51 21.51
CA GLY A 154 -23.06 -16.51 20.53
C GLY A 154 -22.32 -16.64 19.21
N LEU A 155 -22.72 -15.83 18.24
CA LEU A 155 -21.98 -15.69 16.98
C LEU A 155 -20.86 -14.68 17.16
N GLY A 156 -19.63 -15.03 16.79
CA GLY A 156 -18.43 -14.20 16.85
C GLY A 156 -17.73 -14.09 15.50
N GLY A 157 -16.68 -13.28 15.44
CA GLY A 157 -16.05 -12.95 14.15
C GLY A 157 -17.03 -12.23 13.23
N LEU A 158 -17.77 -11.27 13.79
CA LEU A 158 -18.85 -10.56 13.14
C LEU A 158 -18.34 -9.74 11.94
N SER A 159 -19.03 -9.83 10.81
CA SER A 159 -18.72 -9.10 9.57
C SER A 159 -19.79 -8.08 9.20
N SER A 160 -21.07 -8.46 9.31
CA SER A 160 -22.21 -7.61 8.93
C SER A 160 -23.40 -7.69 9.89
N MET A 161 -23.38 -8.62 10.84
CA MET A 161 -24.47 -8.78 11.80
C MET A 161 -24.51 -7.58 12.75
N VAL A 162 -25.68 -6.91 12.79
CA VAL A 162 -25.96 -5.87 13.77
C VAL A 162 -26.28 -6.55 15.10
N VAL A 163 -25.41 -6.34 16.08
CA VAL A 163 -25.63 -6.81 17.46
C VAL A 163 -26.78 -6.01 18.06
N LEU A 164 -27.86 -6.70 18.42
CA LEU A 164 -28.90 -6.14 19.28
C LEU A 164 -28.55 -6.36 20.74
N MET A 165 -28.05 -7.56 21.06
CA MET A 165 -27.59 -7.92 22.39
C MET A 165 -26.31 -8.75 22.33
N GLY A 166 -25.36 -8.41 23.19
CA GLY A 166 -24.05 -9.05 23.23
C GLY A 166 -22.95 -8.05 23.53
N THR A 167 -21.80 -8.25 22.90
CA THR A 167 -20.65 -7.34 22.90
C THR A 167 -20.38 -6.85 21.49
N ASP A 168 -19.44 -5.92 21.33
CA ASP A 168 -19.03 -5.42 20.01
C ASP A 168 -18.42 -6.52 19.12
N THR A 169 -18.07 -7.69 19.68
CA THR A 169 -17.42 -8.80 18.97
C THR A 169 -18.24 -10.09 18.96
N VAL A 170 -19.35 -10.16 19.72
CA VAL A 170 -20.19 -11.35 19.84
C VAL A 170 -21.67 -11.00 19.91
N ALA A 171 -22.47 -11.56 19.00
CA ALA A 171 -23.92 -11.43 18.96
C ALA A 171 -24.62 -12.58 19.72
N LYS A 172 -25.40 -12.25 20.75
CA LYS A 172 -26.38 -13.15 21.40
C LYS A 172 -27.79 -12.99 20.84
N LEU A 173 -28.15 -11.78 20.47
CA LEU A 173 -29.26 -11.51 19.55
C LEU A 173 -28.72 -10.57 18.48
N GLY A 174 -28.87 -10.95 17.22
CA GLY A 174 -28.38 -10.15 16.11
C GLY A 174 -29.27 -10.26 14.88
N VAL A 175 -29.23 -9.21 14.07
CA VAL A 175 -29.92 -9.17 12.77
C VAL A 175 -28.89 -8.87 11.70
N ASN A 176 -28.77 -9.75 10.71
CA ASN A 176 -27.98 -9.51 9.51
C ASN A 176 -28.94 -9.23 8.36
N ARG A 177 -29.04 -7.97 7.93
CA ARG A 177 -29.89 -7.60 6.80
C ARG A 177 -29.18 -7.95 5.49
N ILE A 178 -29.90 -8.62 4.58
CA ILE A 178 -29.39 -8.99 3.26
C ILE A 178 -30.48 -8.67 2.24
N GLY A 179 -30.23 -7.73 1.35
CA GLY A 179 -31.21 -7.25 0.38
C GLY A 179 -32.50 -6.75 1.05
N ALA A 180 -33.63 -7.32 0.63
CA ALA A 180 -34.96 -6.96 1.15
C ALA A 180 -35.34 -7.71 2.44
N GLY A 181 -34.61 -8.75 2.84
CA GLY A 181 -34.89 -9.56 4.02
C GLY A 181 -33.76 -9.55 5.05
N ALA A 182 -33.83 -10.44 6.03
CA ALA A 182 -32.82 -10.54 7.08
C ALA A 182 -32.72 -11.91 7.72
N VAL A 183 -31.52 -12.23 8.20
CA VAL A 183 -31.27 -13.33 9.14
C VAL A 183 -31.36 -12.79 10.56
N ILE A 184 -32.17 -13.44 11.40
CA ILE A 184 -32.26 -13.16 12.84
C ILE A 184 -31.62 -14.33 13.58
N TYR A 185 -30.59 -14.07 14.35
CA TYR A 185 -29.96 -15.07 15.23
C TYR A 185 -30.26 -14.78 16.68
N SER A 186 -30.69 -15.81 17.41
CA SER A 186 -30.90 -15.81 18.86
C SER A 186 -30.08 -16.91 19.52
N SER A 187 -29.29 -16.60 20.54
CA SER A 187 -28.50 -17.59 21.29
C SER A 187 -29.32 -18.56 22.13
N ASP A 188 -30.61 -18.25 22.34
CA ASP A 188 -31.51 -19.08 23.13
C ASP A 188 -32.84 -19.29 22.40
N VAL A 189 -33.57 -20.33 22.80
CA VAL A 189 -34.95 -20.57 22.37
C VAL A 189 -35.94 -19.80 23.27
N PRO A 190 -37.14 -19.44 22.78
CA PRO A 190 -38.12 -18.63 23.51
C PRO A 190 -38.85 -19.39 24.65
N ASN A 191 -38.11 -20.06 25.54
CA ASN A 191 -38.65 -20.79 26.69
C ASN A 191 -39.12 -19.84 27.81
N ASN A 192 -38.41 -18.73 27.99
CA ASN A 192 -38.76 -17.73 29.00
C ASN A 192 -39.84 -16.77 28.45
N PRO A 193 -40.96 -16.51 29.15
CA PRO A 193 -42.04 -15.67 28.63
C PRO A 193 -41.61 -14.22 28.30
N GLN A 194 -40.72 -13.63 29.08
CA GLN A 194 -40.17 -12.30 28.82
C GLN A 194 -39.25 -12.30 27.60
N TYR A 195 -38.50 -13.40 27.41
CA TYR A 195 -37.66 -13.63 26.23
C TYR A 195 -38.50 -13.78 24.96
N ALA A 196 -39.53 -14.63 25.04
CA ALA A 196 -40.51 -14.86 23.98
C ALA A 196 -41.18 -13.57 23.53
N GLU A 197 -41.65 -12.74 24.46
CA GLU A 197 -42.32 -11.47 24.14
C GLU A 197 -41.37 -10.47 23.45
N ALA A 198 -40.10 -10.43 23.83
CA ALA A 198 -39.12 -9.57 23.16
C ALA A 198 -38.82 -10.03 21.74
N LEU A 199 -38.62 -11.33 21.51
CA LEU A 199 -38.44 -11.87 20.16
C LEU A 199 -39.70 -11.68 19.30
N ARG A 200 -40.89 -11.83 19.91
CA ARG A 200 -42.18 -11.53 19.30
C ARG A 200 -42.24 -10.08 18.85
N LYS A 201 -41.89 -9.14 19.73
CA LYS A 201 -41.84 -7.70 19.40
C LYS A 201 -40.84 -7.41 18.28
N LEU A 202 -39.64 -7.99 18.31
CA LEU A 202 -38.67 -7.82 17.22
C LEU A 202 -39.28 -8.28 15.89
N LEU A 203 -39.81 -9.49 15.84
CA LEU A 203 -40.35 -10.07 14.61
C LEU A 203 -41.55 -9.29 14.08
N THR A 204 -42.50 -8.91 14.93
CA THR A 204 -43.66 -8.09 14.50
C THR A 204 -43.20 -6.73 13.99
N THR A 205 -42.23 -6.11 14.65
CA THR A 205 -41.68 -4.82 14.20
C THR A 205 -40.96 -4.96 12.85
N LEU A 206 -40.28 -6.08 12.58
CA LEU A 206 -39.68 -6.36 11.28
C LEU A 206 -40.70 -6.58 10.17
N LEU A 207 -41.86 -7.16 10.50
CA LEU A 207 -42.97 -7.42 9.59
C LEU A 207 -43.84 -6.19 9.28
N GLU A 208 -43.75 -5.13 10.08
CA GLU A 208 -44.39 -3.85 9.77
C GLU A 208 -43.92 -3.33 8.39
N PRO A 209 -44.78 -2.59 7.65
CA PRO A 209 -44.33 -1.88 6.45
C PRO A 209 -43.11 -1.02 6.75
N ASN A 210 -42.01 -1.23 6.02
CA ASN A 210 -40.71 -0.58 6.23
C ASN A 210 -40.05 -0.83 7.60
N GLY A 211 -40.53 -1.78 8.39
CA GLY A 211 -40.01 -2.09 9.73
C GLY A 211 -38.53 -2.45 9.71
N LEU A 212 -38.15 -3.37 8.82
CA LEU A 212 -36.76 -3.73 8.57
C LEU A 212 -35.92 -2.53 8.11
N GLN A 213 -36.44 -1.69 7.19
CA GLN A 213 -35.74 -0.48 6.72
C GLN A 213 -35.53 0.56 7.82
N ARG A 214 -36.50 0.74 8.71
CA ARG A 214 -36.45 1.70 9.81
C ARG A 214 -35.40 1.30 10.85
N LEU A 215 -35.35 0.01 11.20
CA LEU A 215 -34.49 -0.48 12.29
C LEU A 215 -33.10 -0.90 11.82
N PHE A 216 -33.01 -1.43 10.60
CA PHE A 216 -31.79 -1.96 10.01
C PHE A 216 -31.72 -1.46 8.57
N PRO A 217 -31.46 -0.17 8.32
CA PRO A 217 -31.43 0.38 6.96
C PRO A 217 -30.43 -0.39 6.09
N ALA A 218 -30.82 -0.69 4.84
CA ALA A 218 -29.92 -1.33 3.89
C ALA A 218 -28.73 -0.42 3.67
N GLN A 219 -27.55 -1.03 3.53
CA GLN A 219 -26.41 -0.28 3.05
C GLN A 219 -26.72 0.24 1.64
N SER A 220 -26.56 1.53 1.43
CA SER A 220 -26.71 2.14 0.12
C SER A 220 -25.44 1.90 -0.69
N SER A 221 -25.59 1.35 -1.89
CA SER A 221 -24.48 1.28 -2.84
C SER A 221 -23.94 2.68 -3.12
N ASN A 222 -22.63 2.85 -2.93
CA ASN A 222 -21.92 4.07 -3.31
C ASN A 222 -21.89 4.31 -4.83
N ARG A 223 -22.21 3.30 -5.66
CA ARG A 223 -22.18 3.34 -7.13
C ARG A 223 -20.88 3.93 -7.71
N ALA A 224 -19.79 3.85 -6.96
CA ALA A 224 -18.61 4.67 -7.14
C ALA A 224 -17.66 4.16 -8.23
N VAL A 225 -18.03 3.10 -8.95
CA VAL A 225 -17.22 2.57 -10.05
C VAL A 225 -18.06 2.15 -11.26
N THR A 226 -17.54 2.41 -12.45
CA THR A 226 -18.01 1.84 -13.72
C THR A 226 -16.96 0.89 -14.27
N VAL A 227 -17.33 -0.37 -14.49
CA VAL A 227 -16.45 -1.39 -15.10
C VAL A 227 -17.07 -1.84 -16.43
N GLY A 228 -16.36 -1.59 -17.54
CA GLY A 228 -16.85 -1.97 -18.87
C GLY A 228 -18.25 -1.43 -19.20
N GLY A 229 -18.57 -0.23 -18.73
CA GLY A 229 -19.87 0.43 -18.92
C GLY A 229 -20.95 0.07 -17.88
N LYS A 230 -20.68 -0.82 -16.92
CA LYS A 230 -21.63 -1.17 -15.85
C LYS A 230 -21.29 -0.43 -14.57
N VAL A 231 -22.25 0.31 -14.02
CA VAL A 231 -22.13 0.97 -12.71
C VAL A 231 -22.29 -0.08 -11.61
N LEU A 232 -21.33 -0.16 -10.71
CA LEU A 232 -21.26 -1.13 -9.62
C LEU A 232 -21.03 -0.42 -8.29
N HIS A 233 -21.35 -1.11 -7.20
CA HIS A 233 -20.83 -0.76 -5.88
C HIS A 233 -19.31 -0.98 -5.85
N LEU A 234 -18.55 -0.06 -5.27
CA LEU A 234 -17.13 -0.23 -5.03
C LEU A 234 -16.91 -0.69 -3.59
N ALA A 235 -16.27 -1.84 -3.41
CA ALA A 235 -15.91 -2.38 -2.11
C ALA A 235 -14.41 -2.62 -1.99
N LEU A 236 -13.90 -2.64 -0.76
CA LEU A 236 -12.49 -2.90 -0.46
C LEU A 236 -12.33 -4.16 0.40
N ALA A 237 -11.34 -4.98 0.07
CA ALA A 237 -10.79 -6.02 0.93
C ALA A 237 -9.28 -5.76 1.06
N SER A 238 -8.77 -5.59 2.27
CA SER A 238 -7.35 -5.29 2.50
C SER A 238 -6.77 -6.27 3.51
N ASP A 239 -5.62 -6.85 3.19
CA ASP A 239 -4.75 -7.54 4.16
C ASP A 239 -3.51 -6.68 4.53
N SER A 240 -3.29 -5.58 3.81
CA SER A 240 -2.26 -4.59 4.12
C SER A 240 -2.71 -3.68 5.27
N MET A 241 -1.97 -3.69 6.38
CA MET A 241 -2.32 -2.94 7.60
C MET A 241 -2.25 -1.40 7.44
N LYS A 242 -1.67 -0.86 6.34
CA LYS A 242 -1.46 0.58 6.12
C LYS A 242 -1.43 0.98 4.64
N SER A 243 -2.49 0.64 3.89
CA SER A 243 -2.60 1.04 2.48
C SER A 243 -2.98 2.53 2.33
N PRO A 244 -2.27 3.31 1.48
CA PRO A 244 -2.67 4.67 1.12
C PRO A 244 -4.07 4.75 0.49
N LEU A 245 -4.57 3.65 -0.08
CA LEU A 245 -5.90 3.61 -0.69
C LEU A 245 -7.00 3.94 0.32
N ASN A 246 -6.85 3.49 1.57
CA ASN A 246 -7.86 3.68 2.61
C ASN A 246 -8.08 5.17 2.95
N ASP A 247 -7.02 5.98 2.89
CA ASP A 247 -7.09 7.41 3.20
C ASP A 247 -7.42 8.28 1.98
N LEU A 248 -6.97 7.85 0.79
CA LEU A 248 -7.10 8.63 -0.44
C LEU A 248 -8.41 8.36 -1.16
N LEU A 249 -8.88 7.11 -1.20
CA LEU A 249 -10.08 6.76 -1.95
C LEU A 249 -11.33 7.53 -1.49
N PRO A 250 -11.57 7.74 -0.17
CA PRO A 250 -12.71 8.56 0.25
C PRO A 250 -12.65 10.02 -0.21
N LYS A 251 -11.43 10.60 -0.23
CA LYS A 251 -11.21 11.98 -0.69
C LYS A 251 -11.39 12.10 -2.20
N LEU A 252 -10.96 11.08 -2.95
CA LEU A 252 -11.03 11.04 -4.41
C LEU A 252 -12.45 10.80 -4.91
N LEU A 253 -13.23 9.93 -4.24
CA LEU A 253 -14.57 9.50 -4.66
C LEU A 253 -15.72 10.17 -3.90
N GLU A 254 -15.42 11.01 -2.91
CA GLU A 254 -16.40 11.72 -2.08
C GLU A 254 -17.43 10.78 -1.41
N THR A 255 -16.97 9.59 -1.01
CA THR A 255 -17.75 8.56 -0.29
C THR A 255 -16.85 7.79 0.66
N ASP A 256 -17.33 7.43 1.85
CA ASP A 256 -16.56 6.76 2.90
C ASP A 256 -17.00 5.30 3.15
N ASN A 257 -18.08 4.85 2.52
CA ASN A 257 -18.58 3.50 2.66
C ASN A 257 -18.13 2.60 1.51
N PHE A 258 -17.12 1.77 1.77
CA PHE A 258 -16.62 0.74 0.86
C PHE A 258 -16.77 -0.68 1.45
N ALA A 259 -17.70 -0.87 2.39
CA ALA A 259 -18.00 -2.19 2.93
C ALA A 259 -18.69 -3.04 1.85
N PRO A 260 -18.32 -4.32 1.65
CA PRO A 260 -19.01 -5.20 0.72
C PRO A 260 -20.52 -5.29 1.02
N ILE A 261 -21.36 -5.17 -0.02
CA ILE A 261 -22.81 -5.35 0.09
C ILE A 261 -23.20 -6.66 -0.57
N ILE A 262 -23.70 -7.61 0.23
CA ILE A 262 -24.09 -8.94 -0.23
C ILE A 262 -25.27 -8.85 -1.19
N GLY A 263 -25.17 -9.50 -2.35
CA GLY A 263 -26.20 -9.54 -3.38
C GLY A 263 -26.21 -8.33 -4.34
N GLU A 264 -25.47 -7.27 -4.03
CA GLU A 264 -25.33 -6.12 -4.92
C GLU A 264 -24.20 -6.35 -5.95
N PRO A 265 -24.42 -6.00 -7.24
CA PRO A 265 -23.36 -5.97 -8.23
C PRO A 265 -22.21 -5.06 -7.76
N SER A 266 -21.08 -5.66 -7.43
CA SER A 266 -19.94 -4.98 -6.82
C SER A 266 -18.64 -5.26 -7.57
N LEU A 267 -17.75 -4.28 -7.58
CA LEU A 267 -16.32 -4.48 -7.77
C LEU A 267 -15.67 -4.53 -6.38
N LEU A 268 -14.96 -5.61 -6.08
CA LEU A 268 -14.12 -5.72 -4.90
C LEU A 268 -12.66 -5.45 -5.29
N ILE A 269 -12.05 -4.43 -4.70
CA ILE A 269 -10.60 -4.21 -4.79
C ILE A 269 -9.93 -4.95 -3.66
N HIS A 270 -9.10 -5.93 -4.01
CA HIS A 270 -8.20 -6.64 -3.11
C HIS A 270 -6.88 -5.90 -3.04
N VAL A 271 -6.57 -5.33 -1.89
CA VAL A 271 -5.29 -4.68 -1.61
C VAL A 271 -4.40 -5.63 -0.83
N GLY A 272 -3.31 -6.05 -1.47
CA GLY A 272 -2.35 -7.03 -0.98
C GLY A 272 -2.79 -8.49 -1.21
N ARG A 273 -2.17 -9.43 -0.50
CA ARG A 273 -2.28 -10.88 -0.75
C ARG A 273 -3.43 -11.51 0.04
N THR A 274 -4.64 -11.00 -0.17
CA THR A 274 -5.87 -11.56 0.42
C THR A 274 -6.03 -13.05 0.08
N ALA A 275 -6.89 -13.77 0.80
CA ALA A 275 -7.16 -15.18 0.53
C ALA A 275 -7.58 -15.44 -0.93
N TYR A 276 -8.38 -14.53 -1.50
CA TYR A 276 -8.75 -14.57 -2.91
C TYR A 276 -7.52 -14.39 -3.80
N VAL A 277 -6.68 -13.39 -3.56
CA VAL A 277 -5.48 -13.13 -4.38
C VAL A 277 -4.52 -14.32 -4.37
N ASN A 278 -4.30 -14.95 -3.22
CA ASN A 278 -3.45 -16.16 -3.14
C ASN A 278 -4.05 -17.35 -3.90
N SER A 279 -5.39 -17.42 -4.05
CA SER A 279 -6.04 -18.49 -4.83
C SER A 279 -5.86 -18.35 -6.34
N LEU A 280 -5.45 -17.18 -6.84
CA LEU A 280 -5.30 -16.90 -8.27
C LEU A 280 -4.03 -17.50 -8.89
N GLY A 281 -3.09 -18.00 -8.08
CA GLY A 281 -1.83 -18.56 -8.58
C GLY A 281 -0.92 -17.55 -9.28
N LEU A 282 -0.99 -16.26 -8.91
CA LEU A 282 -0.05 -15.25 -9.40
C LEU A 282 1.35 -15.52 -8.86
N ASP A 283 2.36 -15.42 -9.72
CA ASP A 283 3.75 -15.62 -9.35
C ASP A 283 4.31 -14.35 -8.67
N PHE A 284 4.21 -14.30 -7.34
CA PHE A 284 4.81 -13.27 -6.52
C PHE A 284 6.27 -13.55 -6.17
N ASP A 285 6.71 -14.80 -6.29
CA ASP A 285 8.05 -15.20 -5.84
C ASP A 285 9.12 -14.73 -6.82
N SER A 286 8.83 -14.76 -8.13
CA SER A 286 9.71 -14.20 -9.17
C SER A 286 9.70 -12.69 -9.25
N LEU A 287 8.78 -11.99 -8.57
CA LEU A 287 8.77 -10.54 -8.59
C LEU A 287 10.01 -9.97 -7.92
N HIS A 288 10.47 -8.86 -8.46
CA HIS A 288 11.27 -7.87 -7.77
C HIS A 288 10.61 -7.53 -6.41
N PRO A 289 11.37 -7.25 -5.33
CA PRO A 289 10.82 -6.88 -4.03
C PRO A 289 9.78 -5.75 -4.05
N TYR A 290 9.92 -4.83 -5.00
CA TYR A 290 8.99 -3.71 -5.20
C TYR A 290 8.04 -3.91 -6.39
N GLY A 291 8.11 -5.06 -7.05
CA GLY A 291 7.24 -5.43 -8.16
C GLY A 291 5.84 -5.80 -7.69
N TYR A 292 4.87 -5.69 -8.60
CA TYR A 292 3.47 -5.91 -8.29
C TYR A 292 2.58 -6.22 -9.49
N TYR A 293 1.34 -6.60 -9.17
CA TYR A 293 0.25 -6.84 -10.10
C TYR A 293 -0.88 -5.81 -9.92
N ILE A 294 -1.42 -5.33 -11.05
CA ILE A 294 -2.73 -4.65 -11.14
C ILE A 294 -3.58 -5.45 -12.12
N VAL A 295 -4.50 -6.26 -11.59
CA VAL A 295 -5.13 -7.32 -12.37
C VAL A 295 -6.64 -7.36 -12.12
N MET A 296 -7.44 -7.29 -13.18
CA MET A 296 -8.89 -7.47 -13.11
C MET A 296 -9.23 -8.92 -13.47
N ARG A 297 -9.91 -9.61 -12.56
CA ARG A 297 -10.56 -10.90 -12.81
C ARG A 297 -12.06 -10.64 -12.91
N ASP A 298 -12.75 -11.44 -13.73
CA ASP A 298 -14.22 -11.54 -13.88
C ASP A 298 -15.04 -10.24 -14.00
N GLY A 299 -14.39 -9.08 -14.17
CA GLY A 299 -15.02 -7.76 -14.12
C GLY A 299 -15.51 -7.36 -12.72
N ARG A 300 -15.19 -8.11 -11.66
CA ARG A 300 -15.67 -7.88 -10.28
C ARG A 300 -14.57 -7.96 -9.23
N ASN A 301 -13.38 -8.45 -9.56
CA ASN A 301 -12.28 -8.53 -8.61
C ASN A 301 -11.03 -7.85 -9.17
N LEU A 302 -10.69 -6.69 -8.61
CA LEU A 302 -9.46 -5.98 -8.93
C LEU A 302 -8.39 -6.30 -7.87
N VAL A 303 -7.24 -6.78 -8.31
CA VAL A 303 -6.08 -7.08 -7.47
C VAL A 303 -5.09 -5.93 -7.56
N LEU A 304 -4.67 -5.39 -6.42
CA LEU A 304 -3.56 -4.47 -6.24
C LEU A 304 -2.60 -5.09 -5.22
N ALA A 305 -1.63 -5.87 -5.67
CA ALA A 305 -0.79 -6.67 -4.77
C ALA A 305 0.65 -6.77 -5.27
N GLY A 306 1.60 -6.55 -4.37
CA GLY A 306 3.03 -6.78 -4.61
C GLY A 306 3.58 -7.99 -3.87
N LYS A 307 4.87 -8.26 -4.09
CA LYS A 307 5.61 -9.32 -3.38
C LYS A 307 5.53 -9.16 -1.86
N ASN A 308 5.64 -7.91 -1.40
CA ASN A 308 5.53 -7.49 -0.01
C ASN A 308 4.67 -6.20 0.09
N ASN A 309 4.57 -5.65 1.30
CA ASN A 309 3.78 -4.43 1.55
C ASN A 309 4.29 -3.21 0.75
N ALA A 310 5.59 -3.10 0.50
CA ALA A 310 6.14 -1.99 -0.28
C ALA A 310 5.71 -2.07 -1.76
N GLY A 311 5.80 -3.26 -2.37
CA GLY A 311 5.27 -3.50 -3.71
C GLY A 311 3.75 -3.27 -3.81
N THR A 312 2.98 -3.71 -2.80
CA THR A 312 1.53 -3.45 -2.73
C THR A 312 1.21 -1.95 -2.69
N ASN A 313 1.95 -1.17 -1.90
CA ASN A 313 1.78 0.27 -1.86
C ASN A 313 2.12 0.91 -3.22
N TYR A 314 3.12 0.40 -3.94
CA TYR A 314 3.41 0.86 -5.29
C TYR A 314 2.30 0.54 -6.30
N ALA A 315 1.67 -0.64 -6.19
CA ALA A 315 0.49 -1.00 -6.99
C ALA A 315 -0.66 -0.01 -6.77
N VAL A 316 -0.92 0.35 -5.51
CA VAL A 316 -1.94 1.33 -5.15
C VAL A 316 -1.61 2.70 -5.74
N ILE A 317 -0.38 3.17 -5.58
CA ILE A 317 0.07 4.47 -6.10
C ILE A 317 -0.09 4.52 -7.63
N ASP A 318 0.37 3.49 -8.33
CA ASP A 318 0.26 3.39 -9.78
C ASP A 318 -1.20 3.32 -10.24
N PHE A 319 -2.04 2.56 -9.55
CA PHE A 319 -3.49 2.51 -9.82
C PHE A 319 -4.16 3.89 -9.65
N LEU A 320 -3.90 4.57 -8.53
CA LEU A 320 -4.43 5.91 -8.26
C LEU A 320 -3.96 6.92 -9.32
N LYS A 321 -2.69 6.83 -9.72
CA LYS A 321 -2.10 7.66 -10.78
C LYS A 321 -2.82 7.43 -12.12
N ARG A 322 -2.99 6.18 -12.53
CA ARG A 322 -3.56 5.78 -13.84
C ARG A 322 -5.05 6.08 -13.98
N TYR A 323 -5.85 5.80 -12.94
CA TYR A 323 -7.31 5.78 -13.06
C TYR A 323 -8.04 6.89 -12.31
N LEU A 324 -7.40 7.52 -11.32
CA LEU A 324 -8.01 8.59 -10.51
C LEU A 324 -7.31 9.94 -10.68
N GLY A 325 -6.15 9.97 -11.33
CA GLY A 325 -5.40 11.21 -11.60
C GLY A 325 -4.70 11.76 -10.36
N TYR A 326 -4.59 10.98 -9.28
CA TYR A 326 -3.83 11.38 -8.11
C TYR A 326 -2.38 11.64 -8.50
N ARG A 327 -1.80 12.73 -7.99
CA ARG A 327 -0.37 13.04 -8.12
C ARG A 327 0.15 13.56 -6.80
N ARG A 328 1.38 13.19 -6.49
CA ARG A 328 2.15 13.76 -5.40
C ARG A 328 3.56 13.97 -5.91
N PHE A 329 3.94 15.23 -6.03
CA PHE A 329 5.26 15.64 -6.50
C PHE A 329 6.14 16.07 -5.31
N LEU A 330 7.44 16.16 -5.56
CA LEU A 330 8.45 16.65 -4.61
C LEU A 330 8.04 18.00 -4.01
N GLY A 331 8.11 18.14 -2.68
CA GLY A 331 7.80 19.39 -1.96
C GLY A 331 6.62 19.25 -0.99
N THR A 332 6.14 20.37 -0.43
CA THR A 332 5.06 20.36 0.57
C THR A 332 3.75 19.84 -0.01
N ALA A 333 2.94 19.15 0.80
CA ALA A 333 1.64 18.61 0.36
C ALA A 333 0.69 19.71 -0.12
N GLU A 334 0.69 20.87 0.55
CA GLU A 334 -0.14 22.02 0.19
C GLU A 334 0.03 22.43 -1.28
N LEU A 335 1.28 22.50 -1.76
CA LEU A 335 1.56 22.93 -3.13
C LEU A 335 1.71 21.77 -4.11
N ASN A 336 2.13 20.58 -3.66
CA ASN A 336 2.59 19.50 -4.54
C ASN A 336 1.77 18.21 -4.42
N GLU A 337 0.60 18.23 -3.75
CA GLU A 337 -0.36 17.14 -3.79
C GLU A 337 -1.58 17.52 -4.64
N ILE A 338 -2.06 16.57 -5.45
CA ILE A 338 -3.21 16.73 -6.32
C ILE A 338 -4.15 15.56 -6.04
N ILE A 339 -5.31 15.89 -5.49
CA ILE A 339 -6.40 14.96 -5.19
C ILE A 339 -7.61 15.38 -6.04
N PRO A 340 -7.74 14.86 -7.28
CA PRO A 340 -8.88 15.18 -8.12
C PRO A 340 -10.15 14.60 -7.52
N LYS A 341 -11.17 15.43 -7.33
CA LYS A 341 -12.50 14.96 -6.94
C LYS A 341 -13.21 14.39 -8.15
N ARG A 342 -13.65 13.14 -8.05
CA ARG A 342 -14.43 12.45 -9.09
C ARG A 342 -15.60 11.75 -8.44
N GLN A 343 -16.77 11.80 -9.06
CA GLN A 343 -17.94 11.05 -8.57
C GLN A 343 -17.83 9.55 -8.84
N GLN A 344 -16.95 9.14 -9.77
CA GLN A 344 -16.85 7.75 -10.18
C GLN A 344 -15.46 7.37 -10.70
N LEU A 345 -15.00 6.20 -10.29
CA LEU A 345 -13.88 5.47 -10.87
C LEU A 345 -14.33 4.79 -12.17
N VAL A 346 -13.59 4.93 -13.27
CA VAL A 346 -13.91 4.28 -14.54
C VAL A 346 -12.80 3.31 -14.91
N LEU A 347 -13.13 2.03 -15.03
CA LEU A 347 -12.20 0.96 -15.35
C LEU A 347 -12.64 0.17 -16.60
N PRO A 348 -11.69 -0.31 -17.41
CA PRO A 348 -11.99 -1.33 -18.41
C PRO A 348 -12.36 -2.66 -17.73
N ALA A 349 -13.03 -3.54 -18.47
CA ALA A 349 -13.43 -4.86 -17.96
C ALA A 349 -12.25 -5.83 -17.73
N LYS A 350 -11.06 -5.52 -18.29
CA LYS A 350 -9.84 -6.32 -18.18
C LYS A 350 -8.66 -5.40 -17.89
N LEU A 351 -7.80 -5.84 -16.98
CA LEU A 351 -6.52 -5.24 -16.60
C LEU A 351 -5.56 -6.40 -16.32
N GLU A 352 -4.35 -6.34 -16.87
CA GLU A 352 -3.31 -7.37 -16.72
C GLU A 352 -1.94 -6.68 -16.70
N PHE A 353 -1.63 -6.01 -15.59
CA PHE A 353 -0.31 -5.42 -15.40
C PHE A 353 0.52 -6.26 -14.43
N ARG A 354 1.75 -6.57 -14.85
CA ARG A 354 2.86 -7.03 -14.02
C ARG A 354 3.96 -6.00 -14.17
N GLU A 355 4.26 -5.30 -13.09
CA GLU A 355 5.14 -4.12 -13.09
C GLU A 355 6.35 -4.37 -12.22
N GLU A 356 7.53 -4.08 -12.76
CA GLU A 356 8.84 -4.20 -12.10
C GLU A 356 9.73 -3.05 -12.56
N PRO A 357 10.64 -2.55 -11.70
CA PRO A 357 11.47 -1.42 -12.06
C PRO A 357 12.69 -1.82 -12.93
N ASP A 358 13.01 -1.01 -13.94
CA ASP A 358 14.24 -1.18 -14.75
C ASP A 358 15.53 -0.90 -13.97
N ILE A 359 15.47 0.04 -13.02
CA ILE A 359 16.51 0.26 -12.00
C ILE A 359 16.03 -0.39 -10.71
N HIS A 360 16.60 -1.55 -10.39
CA HIS A 360 16.14 -2.40 -9.30
C HIS A 360 16.46 -1.83 -7.91
N SER A 361 17.45 -0.95 -7.80
CA SER A 361 17.72 -0.18 -6.57
C SER A 361 17.85 1.32 -6.90
N TYR A 362 16.91 2.13 -6.42
CA TYR A 362 16.89 3.58 -6.66
C TYR A 362 16.53 4.31 -5.37
N ILE A 363 17.36 5.26 -4.95
CA ILE A 363 17.11 6.05 -3.74
C ILE A 363 17.42 7.53 -3.93
N LEU A 364 16.58 8.36 -3.33
CA LEU A 364 16.81 9.79 -3.13
C LEU A 364 17.34 10.01 -1.73
N ALA A 365 18.66 10.02 -1.57
CA ALA A 365 19.29 10.23 -0.28
C ALA A 365 19.11 11.68 0.20
N TRP A 366 18.81 11.84 1.49
CA TRP A 366 18.67 13.13 2.18
C TRP A 366 17.51 14.02 1.74
N GLY A 367 16.61 13.52 0.88
CA GLY A 367 15.44 14.27 0.41
C GLY A 367 14.34 14.53 1.45
N GLY A 368 14.48 14.01 2.69
CA GLY A 368 13.52 14.24 3.78
C GLY A 368 12.07 13.91 3.43
N GLU A 369 11.13 14.70 3.95
CA GLU A 369 9.69 14.61 3.62
C GLU A 369 9.36 14.95 2.14
N ALA A 370 10.32 15.48 1.38
CA ALA A 370 10.13 15.73 -0.04
C ALA A 370 10.11 14.41 -0.85
N ALA A 371 10.74 13.33 -0.35
CA ALA A 371 10.82 12.03 -1.02
C ALA A 371 9.48 11.27 -1.14
N VAL A 372 8.35 11.88 -0.79
CA VAL A 372 7.14 11.13 -0.51
C VAL A 372 6.23 11.06 -1.74
N PHE A 373 6.17 9.84 -2.31
CA PHE A 373 5.14 9.25 -3.18
C PHE A 373 5.39 9.35 -4.70
N GLY A 374 5.38 8.19 -5.38
CA GLY A 374 5.70 8.07 -6.81
C GLY A 374 6.54 6.84 -7.22
N ARG A 375 6.69 5.85 -6.33
CA ARG A 375 7.59 4.67 -6.54
C ARG A 375 9.09 5.03 -6.56
N ASN A 376 9.46 6.16 -5.95
CA ASN A 376 10.75 6.84 -6.05
C ASN A 376 11.83 6.41 -5.04
N SER A 377 11.57 5.50 -4.12
CA SER A 377 12.60 4.99 -3.20
C SER A 377 12.41 3.51 -2.93
N ARG A 378 13.27 2.71 -3.58
CA ARG A 378 13.27 1.26 -3.59
C ARG A 378 14.70 0.76 -3.42
N LEU A 379 15.10 0.53 -2.18
CA LEU A 379 16.47 0.13 -1.86
C LEU A 379 16.55 -1.39 -1.78
N THR A 380 17.20 -2.01 -2.76
CA THR A 380 17.49 -3.46 -2.77
C THR A 380 18.98 -3.75 -2.76
N CYS A 381 19.80 -2.79 -3.18
CA CYS A 381 21.25 -2.81 -3.09
C CYS A 381 21.71 -1.48 -2.49
N GLN A 382 22.40 -1.54 -1.36
CA GLN A 382 23.07 -0.40 -0.76
C GLN A 382 24.57 -0.53 -1.02
N ALA A 383 25.07 0.22 -2.02
CA ALA A 383 26.48 0.19 -2.37
C ALA A 383 27.33 1.14 -1.49
N THR A 384 26.72 1.95 -0.65
CA THR A 384 27.40 2.99 0.13
C THR A 384 28.23 2.45 1.29
N HIS A 385 28.70 3.34 2.17
CA HIS A 385 29.63 3.07 3.26
C HIS A 385 29.14 1.98 4.23
N ALA A 386 29.88 0.86 4.33
CA ALA A 386 29.44 -0.32 5.10
C ALA A 386 30.58 -1.20 5.66
N LEU A 387 31.86 -0.94 5.37
CA LEU A 387 32.95 -1.81 5.83
C LEU A 387 33.14 -1.83 7.36
N ASP A 388 32.67 -0.82 8.06
CA ASP A 388 32.56 -0.79 9.52
C ASP A 388 31.60 -1.84 10.07
N SER A 389 30.57 -2.23 9.31
CA SER A 389 29.62 -3.27 9.68
C SER A 389 30.21 -4.68 9.50
N LEU A 390 31.15 -4.86 8.57
CA LEU A 390 31.89 -6.10 8.41
C LEU A 390 32.88 -6.34 9.55
N VAL A 391 33.55 -5.26 10.01
CA VAL A 391 34.51 -5.30 11.12
C VAL A 391 34.23 -4.20 12.16
N PRO A 392 33.17 -4.35 12.96
CA PRO A 392 32.83 -3.35 13.98
C PRO A 392 33.97 -3.16 14.98
N PRO A 393 34.46 -1.92 15.20
CA PRO A 393 35.51 -1.63 16.18
C PRO A 393 35.22 -2.17 17.58
N ALA A 394 33.96 -2.09 18.03
CA ALA A 394 33.53 -2.63 19.31
C ALA A 394 33.65 -4.16 19.43
N GLN A 395 33.60 -4.89 18.32
CA GLN A 395 33.67 -6.35 18.32
C GLN A 395 35.10 -6.86 18.15
N TYR A 396 35.88 -6.25 17.26
CA TYR A 396 37.17 -6.78 16.82
C TYR A 396 38.37 -5.93 17.29
N GLY A 397 38.13 -4.77 17.91
CA GLY A 397 39.16 -3.79 18.26
C GLY A 397 40.29 -4.35 19.12
N GLU A 398 39.94 -5.15 20.12
CA GLU A 398 40.89 -5.77 21.06
C GLU A 398 41.44 -7.11 20.54
N SER A 399 40.57 -7.98 20.02
CA SER A 399 40.94 -9.34 19.62
C SER A 399 41.66 -9.41 18.28
N ASN A 400 41.37 -8.46 17.37
CA ASN A 400 41.85 -8.47 15.98
C ASN A 400 42.29 -7.07 15.53
N PRO A 401 43.26 -6.44 16.23
CA PRO A 401 43.75 -5.12 15.86
C PRO A 401 44.30 -5.09 14.41
N GLU A 402 44.72 -6.23 13.87
CA GLU A 402 45.18 -6.42 12.49
C GLU A 402 44.14 -6.10 11.41
N PHE A 403 42.85 -6.05 11.74
CA PHE A 403 41.78 -5.68 10.79
C PHE A 403 41.75 -4.18 10.49
N TYR A 404 42.26 -3.35 11.39
CA TYR A 404 42.23 -1.90 11.27
C TYR A 404 43.43 -1.37 10.47
N PRO A 405 43.34 -0.15 9.90
CA PRO A 405 44.40 0.34 9.03
C PRO A 405 45.69 0.63 9.79
N MET A 406 46.80 0.55 9.07
CA MET A 406 48.05 1.20 9.47
C MET A 406 48.15 2.53 8.74
N ILE A 407 48.26 3.63 9.47
CA ILE A 407 48.40 4.98 8.94
C ILE A 407 49.71 5.58 9.45
N ASN A 408 50.53 6.14 8.55
CA ASN A 408 51.84 6.71 8.89
C ASN A 408 52.73 5.75 9.71
N GLY A 409 52.71 4.46 9.33
CA GLY A 409 53.50 3.41 9.98
C GLY A 409 52.97 2.96 11.36
N LYS A 410 51.83 3.47 11.82
CA LYS A 410 51.21 3.07 13.09
C LYS A 410 49.83 2.47 12.87
N ARG A 411 49.55 1.35 13.53
CA ARG A 411 48.22 0.75 13.55
C ARG A 411 47.26 1.68 14.28
N VAL A 412 46.13 1.99 13.65
CA VAL A 412 45.07 2.80 14.26
C VAL A 412 44.59 2.09 15.53
N LYS A 413 44.49 2.85 16.62
CA LYS A 413 44.05 2.33 17.91
C LYS A 413 42.53 2.37 17.97
N VAL A 414 41.94 1.29 18.45
CA VAL A 414 40.54 1.25 18.87
C VAL A 414 40.50 1.57 20.37
N VAL A 415 39.69 2.54 20.76
CA VAL A 415 39.50 2.96 22.16
C VAL A 415 38.01 2.93 22.45
N ASP A 416 37.61 2.23 23.51
CA ASP A 416 36.20 2.05 23.92
C ASP A 416 35.29 1.63 22.76
N GLY A 417 35.79 0.70 21.93
CA GLY A 417 35.07 0.18 20.77
C GLY A 417 34.85 1.19 19.63
N LYS A 418 35.67 2.25 19.57
CA LYS A 418 35.58 3.31 18.55
C LYS A 418 36.96 3.64 17.98
N ILE A 419 36.95 4.18 16.77
CA ILE A 419 38.13 4.74 16.11
C ILE A 419 37.88 6.22 15.90
N ASP A 420 38.88 7.03 16.22
CA ASP A 420 38.84 8.47 15.97
C ASP A 420 39.20 8.77 14.50
N GLY A 421 38.40 9.62 13.87
CA GLY A 421 38.54 9.99 12.46
C GLY A 421 38.17 8.90 11.43
N PRO A 422 38.33 9.21 10.13
CA PRO A 422 38.00 8.29 9.05
C PRO A 422 39.00 7.14 8.97
N TRP A 423 38.50 5.94 8.67
CA TRP A 423 39.31 4.74 8.58
C TRP A 423 38.67 3.72 7.64
N ASN A 424 39.50 2.96 6.91
CA ASN A 424 39.07 1.80 6.15
C ASN A 424 39.87 0.56 6.59
N PRO A 425 39.26 -0.64 6.63
CA PRO A 425 39.95 -1.83 7.12
C PRO A 425 41.16 -2.20 6.26
N CYS A 426 42.08 -2.98 6.83
CA CYS A 426 43.22 -3.54 6.12
C CYS A 426 42.77 -4.68 5.19
N VAL A 427 42.24 -4.33 4.01
CA VAL A 427 41.63 -5.27 3.04
C VAL A 427 42.55 -6.37 2.49
N THR A 428 43.87 -6.29 2.73
CA THR A 428 44.82 -7.37 2.42
C THR A 428 44.95 -8.43 3.52
N ASN A 429 44.25 -8.26 4.65
CA ASN A 429 44.21 -9.27 5.71
C ASN A 429 43.48 -10.54 5.20
N PRO A 430 44.10 -11.74 5.32
CA PRO A 430 43.55 -12.98 4.78
C PRO A 430 42.27 -13.47 5.49
N ASP A 431 41.96 -12.94 6.68
CA ASP A 431 40.80 -13.37 7.45
C ASP A 431 39.54 -12.54 7.14
N LEU A 432 39.67 -11.32 6.60
CA LEU A 432 38.52 -10.47 6.26
C LEU A 432 37.50 -11.15 5.33
N PRO A 433 37.91 -11.83 4.22
CA PRO A 433 36.95 -12.54 3.38
C PRO A 433 36.15 -13.62 4.10
N LYS A 434 36.70 -14.23 5.16
CA LYS A 434 36.01 -15.27 5.95
C LYS A 434 34.87 -14.68 6.78
N LEU A 435 34.91 -13.39 7.07
CA LEU A 435 33.84 -12.69 7.80
C LEU A 435 32.62 -12.43 6.91
N VAL A 436 32.80 -12.40 5.59
CA VAL A 436 31.75 -12.03 4.62
C VAL A 436 30.55 -12.98 4.71
N ALA A 437 30.77 -14.30 4.79
CA ALA A 437 29.66 -15.26 4.87
C ALA A 437 28.78 -15.04 6.11
N ARG A 438 29.40 -14.80 7.27
CA ARG A 438 28.69 -14.49 8.51
C ARG A 438 27.97 -13.16 8.45
N TYR A 439 28.61 -12.13 7.89
CA TYR A 439 27.97 -10.83 7.70
C TYR A 439 26.78 -10.93 6.74
N ALA A 440 26.90 -11.71 5.67
CA ALA A 440 25.80 -12.00 4.74
C ALA A 440 24.63 -12.70 5.44
N ASP A 441 24.89 -13.70 6.28
CA ASP A 441 23.86 -14.39 7.06
C ASP A 441 23.09 -13.43 7.98
N GLU A 442 23.81 -12.55 8.68
CA GLU A 442 23.19 -11.54 9.53
C GLU A 442 22.39 -10.52 8.72
N TYR A 443 22.94 -10.06 7.59
CA TYR A 443 22.30 -9.04 6.76
C TYR A 443 21.04 -9.57 6.08
N PHE A 444 21.12 -10.70 5.37
CA PHE A 444 19.98 -11.23 4.62
C PHE A 444 18.91 -11.87 5.51
N SER A 445 19.22 -12.27 6.74
CA SER A 445 18.18 -12.67 7.70
C SER A 445 17.31 -11.48 8.14
N LYS A 446 17.89 -10.28 8.23
CA LYS A 446 17.17 -9.03 8.54
C LYS A 446 16.58 -8.36 7.31
N HIS A 447 17.17 -8.58 6.14
CA HIS A 447 16.83 -7.96 4.86
C HIS A 447 16.69 -9.01 3.75
N PRO A 448 15.73 -9.95 3.85
CA PRO A 448 15.62 -11.09 2.92
C PRO A 448 15.39 -10.66 1.46
N ASP A 449 14.73 -9.51 1.28
CA ASP A 449 14.40 -8.93 -0.02
C ASP A 449 15.56 -8.16 -0.67
N ASN A 450 16.67 -7.89 0.03
CA ASN A 450 17.78 -7.17 -0.56
C ASN A 450 18.57 -8.07 -1.53
N LEU A 451 18.96 -7.50 -2.67
CA LEU A 451 19.67 -8.18 -3.75
C LEU A 451 21.20 -8.07 -3.58
N GLY A 452 21.68 -7.07 -2.84
CA GLY A 452 23.11 -6.80 -2.64
C GLY A 452 23.51 -6.78 -1.16
N LEU A 453 24.70 -7.30 -0.87
CA LEU A 453 25.38 -7.16 0.40
C LEU A 453 26.22 -5.86 0.40
N PRO A 454 25.95 -4.91 1.32
CA PRO A 454 26.67 -3.65 1.38
C PRO A 454 28.12 -3.83 1.77
N MET A 455 29.05 -3.39 0.93
CA MET A 455 30.49 -3.57 1.13
C MET A 455 31.29 -2.32 0.74
N GLY A 456 30.63 -1.15 0.66
CA GLY A 456 31.29 0.11 0.33
C GLY A 456 32.29 0.54 1.38
N VAL A 457 33.41 1.14 0.92
CA VAL A 457 34.42 1.75 1.78
C VAL A 457 33.79 2.71 2.79
N ASN A 458 34.34 2.81 4.00
CA ASN A 458 33.89 3.78 4.99
C ASN A 458 34.11 5.21 4.50
N ASP A 459 33.25 6.12 4.95
CA ASP A 459 33.30 7.52 4.54
C ASP A 459 34.54 8.25 5.11
N GLY A 460 34.97 9.31 4.42
CA GLY A 460 36.03 10.21 4.86
C GLY A 460 37.47 9.75 4.62
N GLY A 461 37.70 8.53 4.08
CA GLY A 461 39.03 8.02 3.69
C GLY A 461 39.72 7.14 4.75
N GLY A 462 41.02 7.33 4.98
CA GLY A 462 41.77 6.53 5.95
C GLY A 462 42.14 5.12 5.48
N ASP A 463 42.47 5.01 4.19
CA ASP A 463 42.99 3.81 3.53
C ASP A 463 44.22 3.21 4.23
N CYS A 464 44.23 1.88 4.43
CA CYS A 464 45.37 1.20 5.06
C CYS A 464 46.66 1.33 4.22
N GLN A 465 47.74 1.80 4.86
CA GLN A 465 49.05 2.03 4.26
C GLN A 465 50.07 0.93 4.60
N CYS A 466 49.62 -0.27 4.97
CA CYS A 466 50.52 -1.37 5.28
C CYS A 466 51.29 -1.83 4.03
N PRO A 467 52.46 -2.50 4.19
CA PRO A 467 53.26 -2.96 3.04
C PRO A 467 52.45 -3.76 2.02
N ASN A 468 51.51 -4.60 2.49
CA ASN A 468 50.66 -5.40 1.60
C ASN A 468 49.65 -4.54 0.82
N CYS A 469 48.97 -3.59 1.47
CA CYS A 469 48.04 -2.69 0.78
C CYS A 469 48.76 -1.75 -0.20
N LYS A 470 49.95 -1.27 0.16
CA LYS A 470 50.79 -0.47 -0.77
C LYS A 470 51.20 -1.29 -1.99
N ALA A 471 51.70 -2.51 -1.79
CA ALA A 471 52.05 -3.40 -2.90
C ALA A 471 50.83 -3.74 -3.77
N GLU A 472 49.65 -3.92 -3.16
CA GLU A 472 48.40 -4.13 -3.88
C GLU A 472 48.05 -2.93 -4.78
N LEU A 473 48.11 -1.72 -4.22
CA LEU A 473 47.86 -0.46 -4.92
C LEU A 473 48.87 -0.25 -6.06
N GLU A 474 50.17 -0.46 -5.82
CA GLU A 474 51.21 -0.36 -6.84
C GLU A 474 50.98 -1.33 -8.00
N ARG A 475 50.57 -2.57 -7.68
CA ARG A 475 50.39 -3.63 -8.68
C ARG A 475 49.14 -3.47 -9.52
N THR A 476 48.05 -2.95 -8.95
CA THR A 476 46.73 -2.96 -9.59
C THR A 476 46.17 -1.57 -9.84
N GLY A 477 46.72 -0.54 -9.21
CA GLY A 477 46.10 0.78 -9.13
C GLY A 477 44.90 0.85 -8.17
N ASN A 478 44.48 -0.25 -7.53
CA ASN A 478 43.32 -0.30 -6.63
C ASN A 478 43.52 -1.35 -5.52
N GLN A 479 43.69 -0.91 -4.27
CA GLN A 479 43.95 -1.83 -3.16
C GLN A 479 42.78 -2.71 -2.71
N TYR A 480 41.56 -2.44 -3.19
CA TYR A 480 40.32 -3.13 -2.76
C TYR A 480 39.90 -4.26 -3.70
N ALA A 481 40.34 -4.24 -4.96
CA ALA A 481 39.81 -5.10 -6.01
C ALA A 481 39.92 -6.60 -5.69
N ARG A 482 41.07 -7.08 -5.19
CA ARG A 482 41.22 -8.50 -4.80
C ARG A 482 40.39 -8.88 -3.59
N PHE A 483 40.18 -7.96 -2.66
CA PHE A 483 39.30 -8.20 -1.51
C PHE A 483 37.85 -8.39 -1.98
N TYR A 484 37.33 -7.49 -2.81
CA TYR A 484 35.99 -7.62 -3.37
C TYR A 484 35.82 -8.88 -4.23
N ASN A 485 36.84 -9.29 -4.97
CA ASN A 485 36.81 -10.56 -5.69
C ASN A 485 36.72 -11.79 -4.78
N ARG A 486 37.43 -11.78 -3.66
CA ARG A 486 37.33 -12.88 -2.68
C ARG A 486 35.98 -12.85 -1.98
N ALA A 487 35.50 -11.67 -1.60
CA ALA A 487 34.17 -11.50 -1.01
C ALA A 487 33.06 -12.00 -1.95
N GLY A 488 33.13 -11.67 -3.25
CA GLY A 488 32.19 -12.16 -4.25
C GLY A 488 32.20 -13.68 -4.39
N ALA A 489 33.39 -14.30 -4.38
CA ALA A 489 33.51 -15.76 -4.39
C ALA A 489 32.89 -16.41 -3.14
N VAL A 490 33.22 -15.91 -1.95
CA VAL A 490 32.67 -16.40 -0.68
C VAL A 490 31.15 -16.24 -0.63
N LEU A 491 30.63 -15.09 -1.07
CA LEU A 491 29.20 -14.84 -1.09
C LEU A 491 28.47 -15.85 -2.01
N ALA A 492 29.02 -16.10 -3.20
CA ALA A 492 28.40 -16.98 -4.18
C ALA A 492 28.29 -18.45 -3.75
N GLU A 493 29.11 -18.91 -2.78
CA GLU A 493 29.03 -20.28 -2.25
C GLU A 493 27.69 -20.57 -1.57
N LYS A 494 27.10 -19.57 -0.90
CA LYS A 494 25.83 -19.72 -0.17
C LYS A 494 24.69 -18.90 -0.78
N TYR A 495 25.01 -17.78 -1.41
CA TYR A 495 24.06 -16.82 -1.98
C TYR A 495 24.39 -16.54 -3.45
N PRO A 496 24.22 -17.53 -4.36
CA PRO A 496 24.64 -17.43 -5.75
C PRO A 496 23.93 -16.30 -6.53
N ASP A 497 22.71 -15.94 -6.12
CA ASP A 497 21.89 -14.91 -6.76
C ASP A 497 22.06 -13.51 -6.14
N LYS A 498 22.95 -13.36 -5.14
CA LYS A 498 23.19 -12.07 -4.46
C LYS A 498 24.47 -11.41 -4.95
N LEU A 499 24.48 -10.08 -4.89
CA LEU A 499 25.58 -9.24 -5.31
C LEU A 499 26.42 -8.78 -4.12
N ILE A 500 27.71 -8.54 -4.34
CA ILE A 500 28.50 -7.62 -3.52
C ILE A 500 28.30 -6.23 -4.11
N SER A 501 27.79 -5.27 -3.32
CA SER A 501 27.58 -3.89 -3.78
C SER A 501 28.51 -2.93 -3.04
N PHE A 502 29.31 -2.17 -3.77
CA PHE A 502 30.22 -1.17 -3.18
C PHE A 502 30.31 0.11 -4.01
N ILE A 503 30.62 1.21 -3.34
CA ILE A 503 30.79 2.53 -3.92
C ILE A 503 32.26 2.75 -4.33
N ALA A 504 32.49 3.14 -5.58
CA ALA A 504 33.78 3.64 -6.02
C ALA A 504 33.85 5.15 -5.72
N TYR A 505 34.22 5.48 -4.48
CA TYR A 505 34.17 6.83 -3.94
C TYR A 505 35.54 7.55 -3.95
N GLY A 506 35.53 8.88 -4.05
CA GLY A 506 36.76 9.68 -3.99
C GLY A 506 37.77 9.32 -5.07
N ALA A 507 39.05 9.18 -4.69
CA ALA A 507 40.09 8.76 -5.62
C ALA A 507 39.84 7.36 -6.21
N ALA A 508 39.15 6.49 -5.45
CA ALA A 508 38.86 5.12 -5.87
C ALA A 508 37.96 5.07 -7.12
N SER A 509 37.12 6.09 -7.37
CA SER A 509 36.30 6.22 -8.59
C SER A 509 37.13 6.10 -9.88
N THR A 510 38.31 6.75 -9.90
CA THR A 510 39.25 6.77 -11.04
C THR A 510 40.23 5.61 -11.06
N GLN A 511 40.19 4.76 -10.02
CA GLN A 511 41.11 3.65 -9.82
C GLN A 511 40.46 2.32 -10.21
N SER A 512 40.01 2.17 -11.46
CA SER A 512 39.60 0.85 -11.96
C SER A 512 40.81 -0.11 -11.91
N PRO A 513 40.67 -1.34 -11.40
CA PRO A 513 41.81 -2.22 -11.20
C PRO A 513 42.43 -2.71 -12.51
N LYS A 514 43.76 -2.71 -12.58
CA LYS A 514 44.56 -3.25 -13.67
C LYS A 514 45.01 -4.68 -13.37
N GLY A 515 44.94 -5.54 -14.37
CA GLY A 515 45.40 -6.93 -14.25
C GLY A 515 44.61 -7.78 -13.24
N VAL A 516 43.37 -7.37 -12.95
CA VAL A 516 42.42 -8.11 -12.11
C VAL A 516 41.11 -8.22 -12.89
N LYS A 517 40.62 -9.45 -13.08
CA LYS A 517 39.29 -9.70 -13.61
C LYS A 517 38.31 -9.83 -12.45
N MET A 518 37.30 -8.98 -12.40
CA MET A 518 36.35 -8.92 -11.29
C MET A 518 35.34 -10.09 -11.35
N GLN A 519 34.86 -10.53 -10.19
CA GLN A 519 33.81 -11.55 -10.10
C GLN A 519 32.50 -11.05 -10.72
N PRO A 520 31.68 -11.94 -11.33
CA PRO A 520 30.46 -11.54 -12.02
C PRO A 520 29.34 -11.05 -11.09
N ASN A 521 29.38 -11.41 -9.80
CA ASN A 521 28.43 -10.95 -8.78
C ASN A 521 28.91 -9.68 -8.04
N VAL A 522 29.85 -8.93 -8.61
CA VAL A 522 30.28 -7.64 -8.07
C VAL A 522 29.54 -6.52 -8.80
N LEU A 523 28.93 -5.65 -8.01
CA LEU A 523 28.31 -4.40 -8.43
C LEU A 523 29.12 -3.22 -7.90
N VAL A 524 29.49 -2.33 -8.81
CA VAL A 524 30.19 -1.08 -8.49
C VAL A 524 29.27 0.10 -8.77
N GLU A 525 29.00 0.88 -7.74
CA GLU A 525 28.31 2.16 -7.87
C GLU A 525 29.34 3.29 -7.95
N ILE A 526 29.43 3.94 -9.11
CA ILE A 526 30.54 4.86 -9.39
C ILE A 526 30.10 6.30 -9.11
N THR A 527 30.92 7.03 -8.35
CA THR A 527 30.68 8.45 -8.10
C THR A 527 31.45 9.33 -9.09
N GLY A 528 30.85 10.46 -9.46
CA GLY A 528 31.49 11.48 -10.29
C GLY A 528 31.94 12.68 -9.46
N MET A 529 33.12 12.62 -8.84
CA MET A 529 33.69 13.75 -8.10
C MET A 529 34.86 14.41 -8.86
N GLY A 530 34.82 15.75 -8.97
CA GLY A 530 35.93 16.55 -9.52
C GLY A 530 35.94 16.67 -11.06
N ARG A 531 37.08 16.38 -11.69
CA ARG A 531 37.31 16.64 -13.14
C ARG A 531 36.70 15.60 -14.08
N VAL A 532 36.17 14.48 -13.57
CA VAL A 532 35.58 13.40 -14.36
C VAL A 532 34.20 13.06 -13.79
N GLY A 533 33.20 12.92 -14.65
CA GLY A 533 31.86 12.46 -14.25
C GLY A 533 31.78 10.93 -14.28
N ALA A 534 30.84 10.35 -13.51
CA ALA A 534 30.72 8.89 -13.36
C ALA A 534 30.63 8.15 -14.70
N TYR A 535 29.83 8.66 -15.64
CA TYR A 535 29.67 8.07 -16.98
C TYR A 535 31.00 7.87 -17.74
N GLY A 536 31.96 8.79 -17.56
CA GLY A 536 33.27 8.69 -18.21
C GLY A 536 34.17 7.60 -17.62
N LEU A 537 33.80 7.04 -16.46
CA LEU A 537 34.56 6.01 -15.76
C LEU A 537 34.04 4.60 -16.06
N PHE A 538 32.80 4.46 -16.56
CA PHE A 538 32.17 3.16 -16.82
C PHE A 538 33.00 2.26 -17.76
N PRO A 539 33.60 2.74 -18.87
CA PRO A 539 34.42 1.91 -19.75
C PRO A 539 35.60 1.24 -19.02
N ALA A 540 36.36 2.01 -18.24
CA ALA A 540 37.54 1.51 -17.55
C ALA A 540 37.20 0.47 -16.47
N TRP A 541 36.05 0.64 -15.81
CA TRP A 541 35.51 -0.38 -14.91
C TRP A 541 34.97 -1.60 -15.68
N GLY A 542 34.42 -1.43 -16.88
CA GLY A 542 34.02 -2.52 -17.77
C GLY A 542 35.20 -3.38 -18.22
N ASP A 543 36.35 -2.76 -18.52
CA ASP A 543 37.58 -3.46 -18.96
C ASP A 543 38.11 -4.46 -17.92
N CYS A 544 37.83 -4.24 -16.63
CA CYS A 544 38.19 -5.19 -15.57
C CYS A 544 37.14 -6.30 -15.35
N GLY A 545 36.10 -6.38 -16.19
CA GLY A 545 35.11 -7.46 -16.18
C GLY A 545 33.86 -7.19 -15.34
N ILE A 546 33.67 -5.97 -14.83
CA ILE A 546 32.41 -5.56 -14.19
C ILE A 546 31.27 -5.60 -15.21
N LYS A 547 30.11 -6.11 -14.77
CA LYS A 547 28.87 -6.16 -15.56
C LYS A 547 27.66 -5.54 -14.87
N ASN A 548 27.78 -5.24 -13.57
CA ASN A 548 26.73 -4.65 -12.76
C ASN A 548 27.18 -3.26 -12.35
N PHE A 549 26.56 -2.24 -12.96
CA PHE A 549 26.93 -0.86 -12.74
C PHE A 549 25.86 -0.14 -11.93
N GLY A 550 26.30 0.68 -10.99
CA GLY A 550 25.50 1.66 -10.29
C GLY A 550 25.98 3.07 -10.58
N LEU A 551 25.09 4.05 -10.43
CA LEU A 551 25.41 5.47 -10.51
C LEU A 551 25.18 6.13 -9.15
N TYR A 552 26.22 6.76 -8.61
CA TYR A 552 26.06 7.73 -7.53
C TYR A 552 26.15 9.14 -8.12
N ASP A 553 25.07 9.91 -8.02
CA ASP A 553 25.00 11.26 -8.58
C ASP A 553 24.59 12.29 -7.52
N TYR A 554 25.04 13.53 -7.70
CA TYR A 554 24.75 14.64 -6.81
C TYR A 554 23.71 15.53 -7.47
N LEU A 555 22.46 15.44 -7.02
CA LEU A 555 21.31 16.22 -7.49
C LEU A 555 21.09 17.47 -6.63
N TYR A 556 22.18 18.15 -6.28
CA TYR A 556 22.14 19.42 -5.55
C TYR A 556 21.32 20.46 -6.30
N THR A 557 20.50 21.18 -5.54
CA THR A 557 19.49 22.11 -6.05
C THR A 557 19.95 23.56 -5.94
N PHE A 558 19.20 24.46 -6.58
CA PHE A 558 19.29 25.89 -6.28
C PHE A 558 19.10 26.11 -4.78
N GLY A 559 19.95 26.93 -4.16
CA GLY A 559 19.91 27.21 -2.72
C GLY A 559 20.62 26.17 -1.83
N ASN A 560 20.96 25.00 -2.37
CA ASN A 560 21.71 23.94 -1.67
C ASN A 560 22.95 23.53 -2.49
N GLY A 561 23.80 24.50 -2.78
CA GLY A 561 25.07 24.30 -3.49
C GLY A 561 25.13 24.93 -4.88
N TYR A 562 24.01 24.98 -5.59
CA TYR A 562 23.89 25.76 -6.83
C TYR A 562 23.26 27.13 -6.56
N VAL A 563 23.73 28.17 -7.26
CA VAL A 563 23.22 29.55 -7.14
C VAL A 563 22.30 29.95 -8.29
N ILE A 564 22.08 29.04 -9.24
CA ILE A 564 21.09 29.13 -10.33
C ILE A 564 20.15 27.91 -10.30
N PRO A 565 18.96 27.98 -10.93
CA PRO A 565 18.11 26.82 -11.14
C PRO A 565 18.84 25.70 -11.89
N ARG A 566 18.70 24.46 -11.40
CA ARG A 566 19.38 23.28 -11.96
C ARG A 566 18.35 22.31 -12.57
N TYR A 567 17.75 22.74 -13.69
CA TYR A 567 16.65 22.04 -14.35
C TYR A 567 17.06 21.49 -15.74
N TYR A 568 17.09 20.17 -15.88
CA TYR A 568 17.54 19.47 -17.10
C TYR A 568 17.04 18.01 -17.18
N PRO A 569 15.72 17.76 -17.02
CA PRO A 569 15.15 16.41 -16.97
C PRO A 569 15.40 15.59 -18.23
N ARG A 570 15.33 16.19 -19.42
CA ARG A 570 15.49 15.46 -20.69
C ARG A 570 16.92 14.99 -20.86
N ALA A 571 17.86 15.87 -20.56
CA ALA A 571 19.28 15.56 -20.65
C ALA A 571 19.67 14.40 -19.72
N MET A 572 19.21 14.46 -18.46
CA MET A 572 19.45 13.38 -17.49
C MET A 572 18.79 12.07 -17.90
N ALA A 573 17.51 12.11 -18.30
CA ALA A 573 16.80 10.92 -18.75
C ALA A 573 17.52 10.27 -19.96
N SER A 574 17.99 11.05 -20.92
CA SER A 574 18.80 10.54 -22.05
C SER A 574 20.07 9.86 -21.56
N ALA A 575 20.83 10.51 -20.66
CA ALA A 575 22.07 9.93 -20.13
C ALA A 575 21.83 8.64 -19.33
N TRP A 576 20.72 8.55 -18.59
CA TRP A 576 20.34 7.32 -17.87
C TRP A 576 19.96 6.20 -18.81
N LYS A 577 19.16 6.49 -19.85
CA LYS A 577 18.80 5.52 -20.90
C LYS A 577 20.02 5.03 -21.68
N GLU A 578 20.94 5.93 -22.04
CA GLU A 578 22.23 5.60 -22.66
C GLU A 578 23.05 4.68 -21.76
N ALA A 579 23.23 5.05 -20.48
CA ALA A 579 23.99 4.27 -19.52
C ALA A 579 23.36 2.90 -19.24
N LYS A 580 22.02 2.81 -19.18
CA LYS A 580 21.29 1.55 -19.07
C LYS A 580 21.59 0.65 -20.26
N LYS A 581 21.52 1.19 -21.48
CA LYS A 581 21.75 0.44 -22.72
C LYS A 581 23.20 -0.03 -22.87
N GLU A 582 24.17 0.83 -22.57
CA GLU A 582 25.59 0.55 -22.82
C GLU A 582 26.23 -0.30 -21.70
N TYR A 583 25.85 -0.07 -20.44
CA TYR A 583 26.54 -0.65 -19.29
C TYR A 583 25.62 -1.45 -18.37
N ASN A 584 24.36 -1.66 -18.74
CA ASN A 584 23.38 -2.32 -17.88
C ASN A 584 23.31 -1.67 -16.49
N LEU A 585 23.10 -0.35 -16.47
CA LEU A 585 22.89 0.41 -15.24
C LEU A 585 21.76 -0.23 -14.42
N GLN A 586 22.04 -0.54 -13.16
CA GLN A 586 21.23 -1.41 -12.31
C GLN A 586 20.80 -0.72 -11.02
N THR A 587 21.68 0.10 -10.44
CA THR A 587 21.43 0.85 -9.21
C THR A 587 21.71 2.34 -9.38
N MET A 588 21.03 3.14 -8.56
CA MET A 588 21.18 4.59 -8.55
C MET A 588 21.04 5.10 -7.12
N TRP A 589 22.08 5.77 -6.64
CA TRP A 589 22.05 6.54 -5.40
C TRP A 589 22.12 8.03 -5.73
N MET A 590 21.00 8.72 -5.57
CA MET A 590 20.87 10.12 -5.93
C MET A 590 20.92 10.97 -4.66
N GLU A 591 22.01 11.69 -4.47
CA GLU A 591 22.16 12.61 -3.35
C GLU A 591 21.36 13.90 -3.61
N LEU A 592 20.27 14.10 -2.87
CA LEU A 592 19.31 15.16 -3.11
C LEU A 592 19.11 16.02 -1.85
N TYR A 593 19.63 17.24 -1.87
CA TYR A 593 19.34 18.26 -0.86
C TYR A 593 18.32 19.25 -1.41
N THR A 594 17.04 18.99 -1.22
CA THR A 594 15.98 19.88 -1.71
C THR A 594 15.94 21.19 -0.94
N ALA A 595 16.10 22.32 -1.63
CA ALA A 595 15.84 23.64 -1.04
C ALA A 595 14.41 24.11 -1.31
N THR A 596 13.85 23.78 -2.48
CA THR A 596 12.49 24.17 -2.89
C THR A 596 11.88 23.08 -3.79
N GLY A 597 10.56 22.91 -3.71
CA GLY A 597 9.82 22.02 -4.63
C GLY A 597 9.51 22.68 -5.98
N VAL A 598 9.52 24.00 -6.06
CA VAL A 598 9.03 24.74 -7.24
C VAL A 598 9.84 24.42 -8.49
N PHE A 599 11.18 24.46 -8.41
CA PHE A 599 12.05 24.20 -9.55
C PHE A 599 12.42 22.72 -9.74
N ASP A 600 12.45 21.94 -8.66
CA ASP A 600 12.97 20.59 -8.68
C ASP A 600 11.90 19.52 -8.93
N ALA A 601 10.62 19.81 -8.66
CA ALA A 601 9.57 18.79 -8.71
C ALA A 601 9.34 18.20 -10.11
N ALA A 602 9.33 19.03 -11.16
CA ALA A 602 9.22 18.54 -12.53
C ALA A 602 10.39 17.62 -12.91
N ARG A 603 11.62 18.05 -12.58
CA ARG A 603 12.82 17.24 -12.84
C ARG A 603 12.71 15.92 -12.10
N GLN A 604 12.41 15.96 -10.82
CA GLN A 604 12.41 14.77 -9.97
C GLN A 604 11.31 13.78 -10.36
N TYR A 605 10.11 14.26 -10.70
CA TYR A 605 9.02 13.43 -11.21
C TYR A 605 9.43 12.65 -12.45
N VAL A 606 10.02 13.34 -13.44
CA VAL A 606 10.51 12.68 -14.66
C VAL A 606 11.54 11.61 -14.33
N LEU A 607 12.52 11.93 -13.50
CA LEU A 607 13.61 11.00 -13.15
C LEU A 607 13.11 9.78 -12.38
N ASP A 608 12.19 9.96 -11.43
CA ASP A 608 11.62 8.87 -10.65
C ASP A 608 10.86 7.87 -11.55
N GLU A 609 10.11 8.38 -12.52
CA GLU A 609 9.37 7.57 -13.49
C GLU A 609 10.29 6.92 -14.54
N VAL A 610 11.33 7.62 -15.01
CA VAL A 610 12.35 7.04 -15.91
C VAL A 610 13.14 5.93 -15.23
N ALA A 611 13.47 6.09 -13.94
CA ALA A 611 14.13 5.03 -13.20
C ALA A 611 13.24 3.77 -13.06
N TRP A 612 11.92 3.95 -13.00
CA TRP A 612 10.97 2.84 -13.00
C TRP A 612 10.89 2.18 -14.39
N ASN A 613 10.73 2.99 -15.44
CA ASN A 613 10.60 2.54 -16.82
C ASN A 613 11.47 3.41 -17.75
N MET A 614 12.56 2.85 -18.23
CA MET A 614 13.53 3.51 -19.10
C MET A 614 12.97 3.81 -20.50
N ASP A 615 11.88 3.16 -20.91
CA ASP A 615 11.22 3.39 -22.19
C ASP A 615 10.11 4.45 -22.09
N VAL A 616 9.86 5.03 -20.91
CA VAL A 616 8.82 6.05 -20.72
C VAL A 616 9.06 7.29 -21.58
N ASP A 617 7.97 7.87 -22.09
CA ASP A 617 7.98 9.13 -22.83
C ASP A 617 8.18 10.32 -21.88
N VAL A 618 9.33 10.98 -22.00
CA VAL A 618 9.71 12.12 -21.16
C VAL A 618 8.83 13.34 -21.43
N GLU A 619 8.42 13.60 -22.67
CA GLU A 619 7.53 14.73 -22.97
C GLU A 619 6.16 14.51 -22.35
N ALA A 620 5.62 13.30 -22.43
CA ALA A 620 4.34 12.97 -21.82
C ALA A 620 4.36 13.18 -20.29
N LEU A 621 5.48 12.87 -19.62
CA LEU A 621 5.65 13.13 -18.18
C LEU A 621 5.73 14.62 -17.86
N LEU A 622 6.45 15.41 -18.67
CA LEU A 622 6.52 16.85 -18.50
C LEU A 622 5.14 17.49 -18.73
N ASP A 623 4.43 17.08 -19.77
CA ASP A 623 3.08 17.55 -20.07
C ASP A 623 2.10 17.19 -18.95
N ASP A 624 2.18 15.98 -18.40
CA ASP A 624 1.42 15.54 -17.23
C ASP A 624 1.71 16.43 -16.00
N PHE A 625 2.99 16.70 -15.72
CA PHE A 625 3.38 17.56 -14.60
C PHE A 625 2.83 18.98 -14.75
N PHE A 626 3.13 19.65 -15.87
CA PHE A 626 2.76 21.06 -16.04
C PHE A 626 1.26 21.24 -16.14
N SER A 627 0.54 20.33 -16.81
CA SER A 627 -0.93 20.36 -16.87
C SER A 627 -1.56 20.14 -15.50
N SER A 628 -1.00 19.24 -14.69
CA SER A 628 -1.50 18.96 -13.35
C SER A 628 -1.22 20.12 -12.37
N MET A 629 -0.05 20.75 -12.47
CA MET A 629 0.37 21.80 -11.54
C MET A 629 -0.22 23.17 -11.87
N TYR A 630 -0.23 23.54 -13.15
CA TYR A 630 -0.49 24.92 -13.60
C TYR A 630 -1.75 25.06 -14.48
N GLN A 631 -2.41 23.96 -14.85
CA GLN A 631 -3.69 23.96 -15.58
C GLN A 631 -3.66 24.83 -16.84
N GLU A 632 -4.49 25.86 -16.95
CA GLU A 632 -4.56 26.73 -18.12
C GLU A 632 -3.25 27.48 -18.40
N ALA A 633 -2.38 27.64 -17.40
CA ALA A 633 -1.05 28.24 -17.53
C ALA A 633 0.07 27.22 -17.81
N ALA A 634 -0.25 25.94 -18.02
CA ALA A 634 0.75 24.88 -18.21
C ALA A 634 1.73 25.17 -19.35
N LEU A 635 1.25 25.65 -20.50
CA LEU A 635 2.09 25.88 -21.68
C LEU A 635 3.15 26.99 -21.47
N PRO A 636 2.79 28.23 -21.08
CA PRO A 636 3.81 29.25 -20.84
C PRO A 636 4.76 28.88 -19.70
N VAL A 637 4.27 28.23 -18.63
CA VAL A 637 5.16 27.76 -17.55
C VAL A 637 6.12 26.67 -18.05
N LYS A 638 5.65 25.70 -18.84
CA LYS A 638 6.54 24.70 -19.45
C LYS A 638 7.63 25.36 -20.30
N ARG A 639 7.28 26.36 -21.11
CA ARG A 639 8.26 27.10 -21.94
C ARG A 639 9.30 27.83 -21.10
N PHE A 640 8.90 28.43 -19.98
CA PHE A 640 9.84 29.03 -19.02
C PHE A 640 10.87 28.00 -18.52
N PHE A 641 10.43 26.80 -18.14
CA PHE A 641 11.32 25.72 -17.72
C PHE A 641 12.17 25.14 -18.87
N ASP A 642 11.61 25.03 -20.08
CA ASP A 642 12.36 24.60 -21.26
C ASP A 642 13.53 25.56 -21.56
N LEU A 643 13.38 26.86 -21.32
CA LEU A 643 14.46 27.84 -21.45
C LEU A 643 15.59 27.61 -20.42
N HIS A 644 15.26 27.20 -19.18
CA HIS A 644 16.29 26.81 -18.19
C HIS A 644 17.11 25.62 -18.67
N GLU A 645 16.46 24.58 -19.21
CA GLU A 645 17.17 23.43 -19.76
C GLU A 645 18.02 23.82 -20.98
N GLN A 646 17.52 24.69 -21.86
CA GLN A 646 18.30 25.21 -23.00
C GLN A 646 19.56 25.95 -22.55
N VAL A 647 19.49 26.77 -21.49
CA VAL A 647 20.66 27.44 -20.90
C VAL A 647 21.63 26.41 -20.33
N PHE A 648 21.14 25.47 -19.51
CA PHE A 648 21.95 24.42 -18.90
C PHE A 648 22.71 23.58 -19.95
N MET A 649 22.06 23.26 -21.07
CA MET A 649 22.65 22.44 -22.14
C MET A 649 23.76 23.13 -22.94
N ARG A 650 24.00 24.44 -22.74
CA ARG A 650 25.18 25.12 -23.30
C ARG A 650 26.48 24.70 -22.61
N GLN A 651 26.39 24.13 -21.40
CA GLN A 651 27.55 23.67 -20.64
C GLN A 651 28.16 22.39 -21.25
N LYS A 652 29.48 22.41 -21.51
CA LYS A 652 30.19 21.23 -22.04
C LYS A 652 30.38 20.09 -21.04
N ASN A 653 30.34 20.37 -19.74
CA ASN A 653 30.70 19.44 -18.67
C ASN A 653 29.54 19.13 -17.72
N TRP A 654 28.30 19.25 -18.18
CA TRP A 654 27.11 19.12 -17.34
C TRP A 654 26.98 17.75 -16.64
N LYS A 655 27.56 16.68 -17.23
CA LYS A 655 27.67 15.34 -16.62
C LYS A 655 28.66 15.27 -15.43
N ARG A 656 29.17 16.40 -14.95
CA ARG A 656 30.03 16.54 -13.77
C ARG A 656 29.25 17.26 -12.67
N PRO A 657 28.57 16.54 -11.77
CA PRO A 657 27.48 17.10 -10.99
C PRO A 657 27.88 18.11 -9.90
N ILE A 658 29.15 18.13 -9.50
CA ILE A 658 29.71 19.10 -8.54
C ILE A 658 30.51 20.20 -9.27
N ASN A 659 30.58 20.18 -10.61
CA ASN A 659 31.29 21.21 -11.35
C ASN A 659 30.57 22.56 -11.22
N GLY A 660 31.22 23.52 -10.55
CA GLY A 660 30.64 24.84 -10.32
C GLY A 660 30.01 25.01 -8.94
N TRP A 661 29.94 23.97 -8.10
CA TRP A 661 29.38 24.04 -6.75
C TRP A 661 29.85 25.29 -5.96
N GLN A 662 28.90 26.04 -5.43
CA GLN A 662 29.05 27.31 -4.71
C GLN A 662 29.77 28.45 -5.45
N LYS A 663 29.91 28.37 -6.78
CA LYS A 663 30.53 29.44 -7.60
C LYS A 663 29.50 30.37 -8.21
N PHE A 664 29.70 31.68 -8.03
CA PHE A 664 28.86 32.71 -8.64
C PHE A 664 28.98 32.81 -10.16
N SER A 665 30.07 32.31 -10.76
CA SER A 665 30.22 32.25 -12.23
C SER A 665 29.13 31.41 -12.92
N GLN A 666 28.33 30.65 -12.18
CA GLN A 666 27.11 30.00 -12.70
C GLN A 666 26.12 31.04 -13.27
N MET A 667 26.07 32.26 -12.72
CA MET A 667 25.17 33.31 -13.21
C MET A 667 25.51 33.74 -14.64
N ASP A 668 26.78 33.63 -15.04
CA ASP A 668 27.25 33.97 -16.39
C ASP A 668 26.71 33.02 -17.48
N GLU A 669 26.07 31.90 -17.08
CA GLU A 669 25.41 30.97 -18.01
C GLU A 669 24.14 31.59 -18.63
N TYR A 670 23.51 32.54 -17.93
CA TYR A 670 22.31 33.23 -18.39
C TYR A 670 22.68 34.55 -19.05
N THR A 671 22.20 34.77 -20.27
CA THR A 671 22.28 36.07 -20.92
C THR A 671 21.07 36.94 -20.54
N TRP A 672 21.17 38.26 -20.73
CA TRP A 672 20.02 39.16 -20.57
C TRP A 672 18.85 38.79 -21.49
N GLU A 673 19.13 38.29 -22.69
CA GLU A 673 18.09 37.84 -23.62
C GLU A 673 17.35 36.60 -23.09
N ASP A 674 18.06 35.66 -22.46
CA ASP A 674 17.44 34.48 -21.83
C ASP A 674 16.49 34.92 -20.71
N LEU A 675 16.94 35.83 -19.84
CA LEU A 675 16.15 36.35 -18.73
C LEU A 675 14.89 37.08 -19.22
N GLN A 676 15.01 37.89 -20.28
CA GLN A 676 13.85 38.58 -20.87
C GLN A 676 12.82 37.61 -21.45
N LYS A 677 13.26 36.53 -22.14
CA LYS A 677 12.35 35.50 -22.66
C LYS A 677 11.65 34.73 -21.53
N MET A 678 12.39 34.41 -20.48
CA MET A 678 11.85 33.76 -19.29
C MET A 678 10.79 34.64 -18.62
N GLU A 679 11.07 35.92 -18.43
CA GLU A 679 10.11 36.89 -17.87
C GLU A 679 8.87 37.03 -18.74
N GLN A 680 9.01 37.06 -20.08
CA GLN A 680 7.87 37.10 -21.00
C GLN A 680 6.93 35.89 -20.85
N GLU A 681 7.46 34.68 -20.70
CA GLU A 681 6.62 33.49 -20.50
C GLU A 681 5.88 33.54 -19.16
N LEU A 682 6.53 34.03 -18.09
CA LEU A 682 5.86 34.24 -16.80
C LEU A 682 4.79 35.34 -16.88
N ASP A 683 5.03 36.42 -17.63
CA ASP A 683 4.07 37.48 -17.89
C ASP A 683 2.85 37.02 -18.69
N ILE A 684 3.04 36.04 -19.58
CA ILE A 684 1.94 35.40 -20.29
C ILE A 684 1.14 34.54 -19.28
N ALA A 685 1.83 33.74 -18.46
CA ALA A 685 1.19 32.90 -17.46
C ALA A 685 0.39 33.72 -16.42
N SER A 686 0.92 34.84 -15.93
CA SER A 686 0.31 35.66 -14.89
C SER A 686 -0.99 36.36 -15.32
N LYS A 687 -1.17 36.56 -16.64
CA LYS A 687 -2.40 37.12 -17.24
C LYS A 687 -3.51 36.08 -17.38
N ILE A 688 -3.23 34.79 -17.18
CA ILE A 688 -4.21 33.72 -17.25
C ILE A 688 -4.98 33.65 -15.93
N LYS A 689 -6.31 33.61 -16.02
CA LYS A 689 -7.18 33.49 -14.85
C LYS A 689 -7.14 32.05 -14.31
N LEU A 690 -6.45 31.86 -13.19
CA LEU A 690 -6.28 30.55 -12.54
C LEU A 690 -7.14 30.39 -11.28
N GLN A 691 -7.40 29.14 -10.90
CA GLN A 691 -7.93 28.80 -9.58
C GLN A 691 -6.90 29.05 -8.47
N GLU A 692 -7.32 29.00 -7.21
CA GLU A 692 -6.48 29.38 -6.06
C GLU A 692 -5.14 28.64 -6.03
N LEU A 693 -5.15 27.32 -6.17
CA LEU A 693 -3.94 26.51 -6.00
C LEU A 693 -2.93 26.66 -7.17
N PRO A 694 -3.31 26.54 -8.45
CA PRO A 694 -2.42 26.86 -9.56
C PRO A 694 -1.87 28.29 -9.52
N ARG A 695 -2.69 29.27 -9.08
CA ARG A 695 -2.22 30.65 -8.87
C ARG A 695 -1.14 30.75 -7.80
N LYS A 696 -1.36 30.12 -6.62
CA LYS A 696 -0.35 30.08 -5.55
C LYS A 696 0.97 29.44 -6.02
N ARG A 697 0.89 28.40 -6.85
CA ARG A 697 2.07 27.74 -7.45
C ARG A 697 2.82 28.60 -8.45
N LEU A 698 2.13 29.51 -9.15
CA LEU A 698 2.74 30.44 -10.10
C LEU A 698 3.38 31.64 -9.39
N GLU A 699 2.81 32.07 -8.25
CA GLU A 699 3.33 33.17 -7.43
C GLU A 699 4.55 32.79 -6.58
N ALA A 700 4.65 31.52 -6.20
CA ALA A 700 5.77 30.93 -5.46
C ALA A 700 6.92 30.57 -6.41
#